data_AF-A0A4Y4CSZ9-F1
#
_entry.id   AF-A0A4Y4CSZ9-F1
#
_cell.length_a   1.000
_cell.length_b   1.000
_cell.length_c   1.000
_cell.angle_alpha   90.00
_cell.angle_beta   90.00
_cell.angle_gamma   90.00
#
_symmetry.space_group_name_H-M   'P 1'
#
loop_
_entity.id
_entity.type
_entity.pdbx_description
1 polymer ?
#
loop_
_entity_poly.entity_id
_entity_poly.type
_entity_poly.pdbx_seq_one_letter_code
_entity_poly.pdbx_strand_id
1 'polypeptide(L)'
;MQTSVVALVRNTSYQAEALRQSVEQALALIEQPLSRLVRPGDRVLVKPYLRHGPMRAPETRMVSHPALIETMIGMVRDCGGRPTLGDEGSRHLRRTQPPPDEMWLHLLAERAGAELVSFAKAGGRLVPSGIPRPRQYLLSRAVLDADVVINLANAVLHPTFIWSGALKNMFNAVVGAGNAQLFELLRDHDALNAAVADLCRQSRPTLSLSDMTTVCPDSKADLWRVGLIGASTDPVALDSVSVQALGWDPGQIGSLVWGQRLGLGQWARQDIDLRGLSWADLPVFAQAQRKATAITPESRLQRTLRVVHKTTLRQRPIIDAARCTGCGDCIQICPIGLITAGPQGKPLIDYARCVDCMVCADACGEQAIKPGMRGWPAAALWPLNLARRAWCRSKTGYVWHVGNVSIRWQLKKTKPVRKPRAPAPPGTPRKEGIMQHLSSAQGAAPGAGGVALIVGVGPGLGASLARRFAREGMDIALVARDGQRLEALVDELQGLGVTARIYPCDITEDPAVTGMVRAVCSELDVPRLAVYCTEHYGPGHVVDIETAAFIDCWEVNCLGAFLVGREVARAMLTRGAGTLIFTGATAAMRGREGYANMAVGKWGQRALAQCMARELGPKGIHVAHVIIDGGILKDGSSALQWERMAGLYPDEIAENYLALHRQHPSTWTQELDLRPWIEKF
;
A
#
# COMPACT_ATOMS: atom_id res chain seq x y z
N MET A 1 -36.79 -24.39 -2.73
CA MET A 1 -35.98 -23.25 -2.25
C MET A 1 -34.75 -23.20 -3.12
N GLN A 2 -34.36 -22.02 -3.62
CA GLN A 2 -33.18 -21.89 -4.47
C GLN A 2 -31.95 -21.92 -3.56
N THR A 3 -31.18 -23.00 -3.63
CA THR A 3 -29.93 -23.17 -2.87
C THR A 3 -28.87 -22.22 -3.43
N SER A 4 -28.26 -21.42 -2.55
CA SER A 4 -27.19 -20.51 -2.95
C SER A 4 -25.86 -21.25 -3.02
N VAL A 5 -25.06 -20.99 -4.05
CA VAL A 5 -23.76 -21.64 -4.24
C VAL A 5 -22.64 -20.70 -3.84
N VAL A 6 -21.72 -21.15 -2.98
CA VAL A 6 -20.53 -20.40 -2.58
C VAL A 6 -19.31 -21.28 -2.78
N ALA A 7 -18.28 -20.76 -3.43
CA ALA A 7 -16.98 -21.39 -3.46
C ALA A 7 -16.06 -20.74 -2.43
N LEU A 8 -15.34 -21.57 -1.65
CA LEU A 8 -14.17 -21.17 -0.88
C LEU A 8 -12.97 -21.99 -1.34
N VAL A 9 -11.91 -21.30 -1.76
CA VAL A 9 -10.64 -21.93 -2.15
C VAL A 9 -9.52 -21.45 -1.25
N ARG A 10 -8.54 -22.32 -0.99
CA ARG A 10 -7.33 -21.93 -0.25
C ARG A 10 -6.46 -21.07 -1.16
N ASN A 11 -6.10 -19.90 -0.68
CA ASN A 11 -5.12 -19.04 -1.31
C ASN A 11 -4.25 -18.34 -0.26
N THR A 12 -2.94 -18.60 -0.31
CA THR A 12 -1.94 -18.00 0.59
C THR A 12 -0.96 -17.09 -0.16
N SER A 13 -1.18 -16.88 -1.46
CA SER A 13 -0.28 -16.16 -2.34
C SER A 13 -1.00 -15.05 -3.12
N TYR A 14 -0.28 -13.98 -3.40
CA TYR A 14 -0.69 -12.91 -4.32
C TYR A 14 0.19 -12.83 -5.56
N GLN A 15 1.01 -13.87 -5.80
CA GLN A 15 1.66 -14.03 -7.09
C GLN A 15 0.59 -14.17 -8.17
N ALA A 16 0.78 -13.45 -9.28
CA ALA A 16 -0.24 -13.28 -10.32
C ALA A 16 -0.84 -14.62 -10.78
N GLU A 17 0.01 -15.62 -11.05
CA GLU A 17 -0.43 -16.94 -11.54
C GLU A 17 -1.23 -17.72 -10.50
N ALA A 18 -0.70 -17.86 -9.28
CA ALA A 18 -1.38 -18.59 -8.20
C ALA A 18 -2.70 -17.93 -7.78
N LEU A 19 -2.73 -16.60 -7.75
CA LEU A 19 -3.94 -15.83 -7.45
C LEU A 19 -4.98 -16.01 -8.55
N ARG A 20 -4.56 -15.91 -9.81
CA ARG A 20 -5.44 -16.14 -10.96
C ARG A 20 -6.03 -17.55 -10.95
N GLN A 21 -5.21 -18.57 -10.75
CA GLN A 21 -5.67 -19.96 -10.63
C GLN A 21 -6.69 -20.14 -9.50
N SER A 22 -6.45 -19.52 -8.33
CA SER A 22 -7.38 -19.58 -7.21
C SER A 22 -8.72 -18.93 -7.56
N VAL A 23 -8.70 -17.76 -8.20
CA VAL A 23 -9.92 -17.08 -8.63
C VAL A 23 -10.65 -17.91 -9.70
N GLU A 24 -9.95 -18.40 -10.72
CA GLU A 24 -10.52 -19.25 -11.78
C GLU A 24 -11.14 -20.52 -11.20
N GLN A 25 -10.47 -21.16 -10.24
CA GLN A 25 -11.00 -22.32 -9.52
C GLN A 25 -12.28 -21.96 -8.75
N ALA A 26 -12.30 -20.85 -8.01
CA ALA A 26 -13.48 -20.41 -7.27
C ALA A 26 -14.67 -20.13 -8.22
N LEU A 27 -14.41 -19.50 -9.37
CA LEU A 27 -15.42 -19.23 -10.39
C LEU A 27 -15.94 -20.51 -11.07
N ALA A 28 -15.05 -21.46 -11.34
CA ALA A 28 -15.43 -22.77 -11.90
C ALA A 28 -16.31 -23.56 -10.92
N LEU A 29 -15.99 -23.54 -9.62
CA LEU A 29 -16.75 -24.23 -8.58
C LEU A 29 -18.19 -23.70 -8.45
N ILE A 30 -18.41 -22.40 -8.62
CA ILE A 30 -19.78 -21.83 -8.64
C ILE A 30 -20.46 -21.92 -10.01
N GLU A 31 -19.84 -22.60 -11.00
CA GLU A 31 -20.32 -22.75 -12.38
C GLU A 31 -20.53 -21.41 -13.13
N GLN A 32 -19.76 -20.40 -12.73
CA GLN A 32 -19.76 -19.07 -13.32
C GLN A 32 -18.33 -18.68 -13.74
N PRO A 33 -17.69 -19.41 -14.67
CA PRO A 33 -16.43 -18.95 -15.25
C PRO A 33 -16.64 -17.54 -15.83
N LEU A 34 -15.63 -16.68 -15.75
CA LEU A 34 -15.81 -15.27 -16.10
C LEU A 34 -16.28 -15.07 -17.54
N SER A 35 -15.88 -15.94 -18.46
CA SER A 35 -16.33 -15.97 -19.87
C SER A 35 -17.83 -16.20 -20.05
N ARG A 36 -18.54 -16.72 -19.03
CA ARG A 36 -20.00 -16.84 -19.02
C ARG A 36 -20.68 -15.55 -18.57
N LEU A 37 -20.01 -14.78 -17.71
CA LEU A 37 -20.53 -13.55 -17.12
C LEU A 37 -20.22 -12.31 -17.97
N VAL A 38 -19.06 -12.29 -18.62
CA VAL A 38 -18.55 -11.16 -19.41
C VAL A 38 -18.53 -11.53 -20.88
N ARG A 39 -19.19 -10.72 -21.71
CA ARG A 39 -19.19 -10.84 -23.16
C ARG A 39 -18.25 -9.79 -23.78
N PRO A 40 -17.71 -10.06 -24.99
CA PRO A 40 -16.92 -9.07 -25.71
C PRO A 40 -17.67 -7.73 -25.87
N GLY A 41 -17.05 -6.64 -25.40
CA GLY A 41 -17.61 -5.29 -25.44
C GLY A 41 -18.40 -4.86 -24.21
N ASP A 42 -18.75 -5.77 -23.29
CA ASP A 42 -19.45 -5.42 -22.05
C ASP A 42 -18.67 -4.39 -21.24
N ARG A 43 -19.37 -3.40 -20.68
CA ARG A 43 -18.78 -2.46 -19.72
C ARG A 43 -18.81 -3.12 -18.35
N VAL A 44 -17.62 -3.49 -17.87
CA VAL A 44 -17.47 -4.21 -16.61
C VAL A 44 -16.94 -3.27 -15.55
N LEU A 45 -17.72 -3.05 -14.49
CA LEU A 45 -17.24 -2.32 -13.31
C LEU A 45 -16.56 -3.31 -12.36
N VAL A 46 -15.25 -3.17 -12.21
CA VAL A 46 -14.49 -3.76 -11.12
C VAL A 46 -14.54 -2.80 -9.94
N LYS A 47 -15.32 -3.17 -8.92
CA LYS A 47 -15.53 -2.36 -7.72
C LYS A 47 -14.70 -2.91 -6.54
N PRO A 48 -13.50 -2.35 -6.28
CA PRO A 48 -12.71 -2.69 -5.09
C PRO A 48 -13.42 -2.24 -3.81
N TYR A 49 -12.89 -2.66 -2.67
CA TYR A 49 -13.17 -2.10 -1.36
C TYR A 49 -12.21 -0.95 -1.10
N LEU A 50 -12.70 0.30 -1.19
CA LEU A 50 -11.93 1.48 -0.78
C LEU A 50 -12.55 2.13 0.48
N ARG A 51 -11.70 2.61 1.39
CA ARG A 51 -12.15 3.23 2.64
C ARG A 51 -12.34 4.73 2.48
N HIS A 52 -13.46 5.25 3.01
CA HIS A 52 -13.68 6.68 3.21
C HIS A 52 -12.67 7.30 4.20
N GLY A 53 -11.81 8.20 3.72
CA GLY A 53 -10.77 8.87 4.52
C GLY A 53 -9.46 9.02 3.73
N PRO A 54 -8.33 9.39 4.36
CA PRO A 54 -7.02 9.27 3.69
C PRO A 54 -6.81 7.81 3.29
N MET A 55 -6.36 7.58 2.06
CA MET A 55 -6.25 6.22 1.55
C MET A 55 -5.26 5.45 2.42
N ARG A 56 -5.67 4.26 2.86
CA ARG A 56 -4.78 3.38 3.62
C ARG A 56 -3.93 2.61 2.64
N ALA A 57 -2.69 2.38 3.05
CA ALA A 57 -1.75 1.60 2.27
C ALA A 57 -2.30 0.16 2.14
N PRO A 58 -2.22 -0.48 0.96
CA PRO A 58 -2.78 -1.81 0.71
C PRO A 58 -2.43 -2.89 1.74
N GLU A 59 -1.25 -2.78 2.35
CA GLU A 59 -0.70 -3.70 3.35
C GLU A 59 -1.51 -3.70 4.64
N THR A 60 -2.28 -2.63 4.90
CA THR A 60 -3.21 -2.57 6.04
C THR A 60 -4.42 -3.49 5.85
N ARG A 61 -4.64 -3.97 4.62
CA ARG A 61 -5.81 -4.77 4.23
C ARG A 61 -7.14 -4.08 4.60
N MET A 62 -7.10 -2.75 4.70
CA MET A 62 -8.29 -1.90 4.83
C MET A 62 -8.79 -1.41 3.46
N VAL A 63 -8.13 -1.82 2.37
CA VAL A 63 -8.52 -1.65 0.97
C VAL A 63 -8.30 -2.97 0.24
N SER A 64 -8.91 -3.20 -0.93
CA SER A 64 -8.64 -4.40 -1.73
C SER A 64 -7.19 -4.49 -2.18
N HIS A 65 -6.67 -5.72 -2.26
CA HIS A 65 -5.28 -5.93 -2.65
C HIS A 65 -5.02 -5.59 -4.13
N PRO A 66 -3.97 -4.83 -4.47
CA PRO A 66 -3.61 -4.45 -5.83
C PRO A 66 -3.57 -5.63 -6.80
N ALA A 67 -2.90 -6.73 -6.43
CA ALA A 67 -2.79 -7.89 -7.30
C ALA A 67 -4.16 -8.52 -7.62
N LEU A 68 -5.11 -8.54 -6.67
CA LEU A 68 -6.45 -9.05 -6.93
C LEU A 68 -7.23 -8.14 -7.89
N ILE A 69 -7.06 -6.82 -7.76
CA ILE A 69 -7.67 -5.86 -8.69
C ILE A 69 -7.10 -6.07 -10.11
N GLU A 70 -5.78 -6.18 -10.24
CA GLU A 70 -5.11 -6.39 -11.52
C GLU A 70 -5.48 -7.73 -12.16
N THR A 71 -5.50 -8.82 -11.38
CA THR A 71 -5.94 -10.14 -11.84
C THR A 71 -7.36 -10.06 -12.40
N MET A 72 -8.29 -9.41 -11.69
CA MET A 72 -9.66 -9.29 -12.17
C MET A 72 -9.78 -8.42 -13.42
N ILE A 73 -9.06 -7.31 -13.50
CA ILE A 73 -9.02 -6.48 -14.71
C ILE A 73 -8.46 -7.27 -15.90
N GLY A 74 -7.36 -8.00 -15.71
CA GLY A 74 -6.75 -8.84 -16.74
C GLY A 74 -7.72 -9.91 -17.24
N MET A 75 -8.35 -10.65 -16.32
CA MET A 75 -9.33 -11.69 -16.68
C MET A 75 -10.54 -11.13 -17.43
N VAL A 76 -11.01 -9.93 -17.07
CA VAL A 76 -12.10 -9.23 -17.81
C VAL A 76 -11.67 -8.92 -19.24
N ARG A 77 -10.44 -8.44 -19.43
CA ARG A 77 -9.90 -8.13 -20.76
C ARG A 77 -9.72 -9.39 -21.60
N ASP A 78 -9.29 -10.49 -21.00
CA ASP A 78 -9.15 -11.78 -21.66
C ASP A 78 -10.50 -12.30 -22.19
N CYS A 79 -11.61 -11.94 -21.52
CA CYS A 79 -12.97 -12.21 -22.00
C CYS A 79 -13.48 -11.19 -23.05
N GLY A 80 -12.66 -10.20 -23.43
CA GLY A 80 -13.02 -9.12 -24.35
C GLY A 80 -13.87 -8.00 -23.74
N GLY A 81 -14.05 -7.98 -22.42
CA GLY A 81 -14.77 -6.93 -21.71
C GLY A 81 -13.98 -5.62 -21.63
N ARG A 82 -14.68 -4.52 -21.37
CA ARG A 82 -14.10 -3.18 -21.14
C ARG A 82 -14.07 -2.90 -19.64
N PRO A 83 -12.95 -3.13 -18.95
CA PRO A 83 -12.87 -2.95 -17.50
C PRO A 83 -12.83 -1.47 -17.13
N THR A 84 -13.63 -1.12 -16.13
CA THR A 84 -13.56 0.15 -15.41
C THR A 84 -13.28 -0.13 -13.94
N LEU A 85 -12.45 0.69 -13.30
CA LEU A 85 -12.10 0.58 -11.89
C LEU A 85 -12.74 1.75 -11.14
N GLY A 86 -13.56 1.50 -10.11
CA GLY A 86 -14.21 2.61 -9.40
C GLY A 86 -14.81 2.28 -8.02
N ASP A 87 -14.68 3.23 -7.09
CA ASP A 87 -15.34 3.27 -5.78
C ASP A 87 -15.49 4.74 -5.32
N GLU A 88 -16.45 5.03 -4.45
CA GLU A 88 -16.65 6.36 -3.83
C GLU A 88 -15.63 6.66 -2.70
N GLY A 89 -14.99 5.64 -2.12
CA GLY A 89 -14.09 5.79 -0.97
C GLY A 89 -12.87 6.69 -1.21
N SER A 90 -12.44 6.85 -2.47
CA SER A 90 -11.36 7.74 -2.89
C SER A 90 -11.90 9.16 -3.12
N ARG A 91 -11.69 10.04 -2.14
CA ARG A 91 -12.15 11.44 -2.18
C ARG A 91 -11.50 12.25 -3.30
N HIS A 92 -10.39 11.77 -3.87
CA HIS A 92 -9.54 12.58 -4.75
C HIS A 92 -9.47 12.13 -6.22
N LEU A 93 -10.21 11.08 -6.63
CA LEU A 93 -10.63 10.87 -8.04
C LEU A 93 -11.42 12.07 -8.63
N ARG A 94 -11.76 13.04 -7.77
CA ARG A 94 -12.47 14.27 -8.07
C ARG A 94 -11.54 15.42 -8.52
N ARG A 95 -10.22 15.31 -8.36
CA ARG A 95 -9.24 16.35 -8.73
C ARG A 95 -8.53 16.05 -10.05
N THR A 96 -8.02 17.08 -10.71
CA THR A 96 -7.20 16.98 -11.94
C THR A 96 -5.79 16.42 -11.68
N GLN A 97 -5.32 16.45 -10.44
CA GLN A 97 -4.11 15.76 -9.98
C GLN A 97 -4.42 14.91 -8.74
N PRO A 98 -4.13 13.60 -8.77
CA PRO A 98 -4.34 12.75 -7.61
C PRO A 98 -3.28 13.04 -6.52
N PRO A 99 -3.66 13.02 -5.24
CA PRO A 99 -2.71 13.15 -4.15
C PRO A 99 -1.77 11.93 -4.09
N PRO A 100 -0.59 12.06 -3.49
CA PRO A 100 0.42 10.99 -3.47
C PRO A 100 -0.07 9.65 -2.93
N ASP A 101 -1.01 9.65 -1.98
CA ASP A 101 -1.60 8.44 -1.37
C ASP A 101 -2.61 7.72 -2.28
N GLU A 102 -3.07 8.34 -3.36
CA GLU A 102 -3.95 7.75 -4.37
C GLU A 102 -3.27 7.48 -5.72
N MET A 103 -2.00 7.87 -5.88
CA MET A 103 -1.24 7.69 -7.12
C MET A 103 -1.15 6.21 -7.54
N TRP A 104 -1.01 5.30 -6.59
CA TRP A 104 -0.90 3.86 -6.87
C TRP A 104 -2.15 3.30 -7.57
N LEU A 105 -3.35 3.80 -7.26
CA LEU A 105 -4.60 3.33 -7.88
C LEU A 105 -4.68 3.77 -9.35
N HIS A 106 -4.17 4.97 -9.65
CA HIS A 106 -4.09 5.50 -11.01
C HIS A 106 -3.09 4.70 -11.85
N LEU A 107 -1.88 4.50 -11.32
CA LEU A 107 -0.84 3.71 -11.98
C LEU A 107 -1.27 2.25 -12.18
N LEU A 108 -2.00 1.68 -11.22
CA LEU A 108 -2.57 0.34 -11.32
C LEU A 108 -3.62 0.25 -12.44
N ALA A 109 -4.56 1.20 -12.48
CA ALA A 109 -5.58 1.23 -13.51
C ALA A 109 -4.95 1.36 -14.91
N GLU A 110 -3.99 2.27 -15.06
CA GLU A 110 -3.24 2.47 -16.30
C GLU A 110 -2.47 1.21 -16.73
N ARG A 111 -1.69 0.62 -15.81
CA ARG A 111 -0.92 -0.61 -16.06
C ARG A 111 -1.81 -1.79 -16.43
N ALA A 112 -2.94 -1.95 -15.74
CA ALA A 112 -3.87 -3.04 -15.99
C ALA A 112 -4.73 -2.81 -17.25
N GLY A 113 -4.73 -1.59 -17.79
CA GLY A 113 -5.53 -1.21 -18.96
C GLY A 113 -7.01 -1.05 -18.65
N ALA A 114 -7.34 -0.49 -17.48
CA ALA A 114 -8.71 -0.14 -17.08
C ALA A 114 -8.90 1.38 -16.97
N GLU A 115 -10.09 1.85 -17.33
CA GLU A 115 -10.47 3.24 -17.09
C GLU A 115 -10.81 3.44 -15.61
N LEU A 116 -10.19 4.43 -14.96
CA LEU A 116 -10.49 4.79 -13.59
C LEU A 116 -11.72 5.72 -13.54
N VAL A 117 -12.81 5.25 -12.95
CA VAL A 117 -14.10 5.94 -12.94
C VAL A 117 -14.39 6.53 -11.57
N SER A 118 -14.57 7.86 -11.53
CA SER A 118 -15.13 8.54 -10.36
C SER A 118 -16.65 8.42 -10.35
N PHE A 119 -17.21 7.89 -9.25
CA PHE A 119 -18.66 7.72 -9.10
C PHE A 119 -19.45 9.02 -9.17
N ALA A 120 -18.84 10.13 -8.77
CA ALA A 120 -19.40 11.47 -8.94
C ALA A 120 -19.40 11.92 -10.42
N LYS A 121 -18.26 11.76 -11.13
CA LYS A 121 -18.13 12.16 -12.54
C LYS A 121 -19.00 11.32 -13.47
N ALA A 122 -19.18 10.03 -13.16
CA ALA A 122 -20.08 9.16 -13.90
C ALA A 122 -21.54 9.65 -13.85
N GLY A 123 -21.88 10.51 -12.88
CA GLY A 123 -23.23 10.97 -12.63
C GLY A 123 -23.97 10.08 -11.64
N GLY A 124 -25.12 10.57 -11.18
CA GLY A 124 -25.97 9.88 -10.21
C GLY A 124 -27.40 9.73 -10.71
N ARG A 125 -28.07 8.67 -10.27
CA ARG A 125 -29.51 8.45 -10.48
C ARG A 125 -30.19 8.22 -9.14
N LEU A 126 -31.34 8.85 -8.94
CA LEU A 126 -32.19 8.58 -7.80
C LEU A 126 -32.90 7.23 -8.01
N VAL A 127 -32.69 6.30 -7.10
CA VAL A 127 -33.28 4.96 -7.13
C VAL A 127 -34.19 4.79 -5.92
N PRO A 128 -35.44 4.32 -6.09
CA PRO A 128 -36.35 4.08 -4.97
C PRO A 128 -35.77 3.08 -3.98
N SER A 129 -35.97 3.29 -2.69
CA SER A 129 -35.58 2.32 -1.66
C SER A 129 -36.64 1.21 -1.51
N GLY A 130 -36.19 -0.01 -1.22
CA GLY A 130 -37.04 -1.13 -0.82
C GLY A 130 -37.36 -1.17 0.67
N ILE A 131 -36.87 -0.22 1.47
CA ILE A 131 -37.15 -0.11 2.90
C ILE A 131 -37.90 1.19 3.19
N PRO A 132 -38.59 1.33 4.34
CA PRO A 132 -39.43 2.49 4.61
C PRO A 132 -38.68 3.84 4.61
N ARG A 133 -37.38 3.83 4.99
CA ARG A 133 -36.50 5.01 4.98
C ARG A 133 -35.04 4.62 4.70
N PRO A 134 -34.30 5.41 3.90
CA PRO A 134 -34.74 6.57 3.12
C PRO A 134 -35.74 6.19 2.01
N ARG A 135 -36.42 7.15 1.39
CA ARG A 135 -37.33 6.85 0.26
C ARG A 135 -36.59 6.50 -1.04
N GLN A 136 -35.37 7.01 -1.18
CA GLN A 136 -34.55 6.88 -2.38
C GLN A 136 -33.07 7.06 -2.03
N TYR A 137 -32.20 6.51 -2.86
CA TYR A 137 -30.75 6.68 -2.82
C TYR A 137 -30.25 7.40 -4.07
N LEU A 138 -29.20 8.20 -3.94
CA LEU A 138 -28.44 8.68 -5.10
C LEU A 138 -27.31 7.69 -5.39
N LEU A 139 -27.53 6.81 -6.36
CA LEU A 139 -26.55 5.80 -6.78
C LEU A 139 -25.75 6.25 -7.99
N SER A 140 -24.49 5.85 -8.05
CA SER A 140 -23.63 6.17 -9.18
C SER A 140 -24.09 5.47 -10.46
N ARG A 141 -24.08 6.20 -11.57
CA ARG A 141 -24.29 5.63 -12.91
C ARG A 141 -23.21 4.65 -13.32
N ALA A 142 -21.99 4.78 -12.79
CA ALA A 142 -20.93 3.80 -13.00
C ALA A 142 -21.36 2.37 -12.59
N VAL A 143 -22.17 2.27 -11.52
CA VAL A 143 -22.72 0.99 -11.04
C VAL A 143 -23.98 0.63 -11.83
N LEU A 144 -24.87 1.59 -12.05
CA LEU A 144 -26.20 1.32 -12.62
C LEU A 144 -26.21 1.07 -14.13
N ASP A 145 -25.24 1.63 -14.85
CA ASP A 145 -25.15 1.55 -16.29
C ASP A 145 -24.08 0.52 -16.73
N ALA A 146 -23.38 -0.14 -15.79
CA ALA A 146 -22.49 -1.25 -16.09
C ALA A 146 -23.29 -2.50 -16.50
N ASP A 147 -22.78 -3.22 -17.49
CA ASP A 147 -23.38 -4.47 -17.96
C ASP A 147 -23.07 -5.61 -16.98
N VAL A 148 -21.87 -5.57 -16.38
CA VAL A 148 -21.42 -6.50 -15.34
C VAL A 148 -20.80 -5.71 -14.19
N VAL A 149 -21.21 -6.01 -12.95
CA VAL A 149 -20.61 -5.44 -11.73
C VAL A 149 -19.90 -6.56 -10.97
N ILE A 150 -18.56 -6.46 -10.92
CA ILE A 150 -17.69 -7.34 -10.15
C ILE A 150 -17.38 -6.65 -8.82
N ASN A 151 -17.98 -7.15 -7.74
CA ASN A 151 -17.83 -6.65 -6.39
C ASN A 151 -16.65 -7.33 -5.69
N LEU A 152 -15.51 -6.63 -5.57
CA LEU A 152 -14.33 -7.13 -4.87
C LEU A 152 -14.35 -6.66 -3.41
N ALA A 153 -14.96 -7.47 -2.56
CA ALA A 153 -15.00 -7.22 -1.14
C ALA A 153 -13.71 -7.70 -0.44
N ASN A 154 -13.37 -6.99 0.62
CA ASN A 154 -12.30 -7.39 1.52
C ASN A 154 -12.90 -7.66 2.91
N ALA A 155 -12.47 -8.73 3.57
CA ALA A 155 -13.00 -9.16 4.85
C ALA A 155 -12.47 -8.27 5.99
N VAL A 156 -13.29 -7.32 6.44
CA VAL A 156 -12.90 -6.32 7.44
C VAL A 156 -13.94 -6.24 8.55
N LEU A 157 -13.52 -6.10 9.80
CA LEU A 157 -14.45 -5.83 10.89
C LEU A 157 -14.85 -4.37 10.93
N HIS A 158 -16.11 -4.11 11.26
CA HIS A 158 -16.65 -2.76 11.35
C HIS A 158 -17.32 -2.50 12.71
N PRO A 159 -17.04 -1.40 13.42
CA PRO A 159 -17.61 -1.13 14.75
C PRO A 159 -19.14 -1.13 14.79
N THR A 160 -19.77 -0.60 13.74
CA THR A 160 -21.23 -0.50 13.63
C THR A 160 -21.87 -1.76 13.07
N PHE A 161 -21.33 -2.35 12.00
CA PHE A 161 -21.95 -3.44 11.27
C PHE A 161 -21.45 -4.82 11.69
N ILE A 162 -20.44 -4.89 12.56
CA ILE A 162 -19.67 -6.08 12.95
C ILE A 162 -18.80 -6.58 11.79
N TRP A 163 -19.42 -6.84 10.64
CA TRP A 163 -18.79 -7.36 9.42
C TRP A 163 -18.88 -6.35 8.27
N SER A 164 -17.79 -6.26 7.51
CA SER A 164 -17.71 -5.59 6.22
C SER A 164 -17.21 -6.58 5.19
N GLY A 165 -18.11 -7.02 4.30
CA GLY A 165 -17.80 -7.87 3.16
C GLY A 165 -18.59 -7.43 1.91
N ALA A 166 -19.07 -8.39 1.13
CA ALA A 166 -19.77 -8.19 -0.15
C ALA A 166 -20.94 -7.21 -0.04
N LEU A 167 -21.80 -7.34 0.97
CA LEU A 167 -22.95 -6.47 1.16
C LEU A 167 -22.54 -5.01 1.42
N LYS A 168 -21.65 -4.82 2.40
CA LYS A 168 -21.24 -3.47 2.83
C LYS A 168 -20.29 -2.81 1.84
N ASN A 169 -19.61 -3.55 0.97
CA ASN A 169 -18.83 -2.95 -0.10
C ASN A 169 -19.73 -2.14 -1.06
N MET A 170 -20.93 -2.65 -1.37
CA MET A 170 -21.91 -1.95 -2.20
C MET A 170 -22.56 -0.74 -1.53
N PHE A 171 -22.40 -0.57 -0.21
CA PHE A 171 -22.79 0.66 0.48
C PHE A 171 -22.05 1.89 -0.08
N ASN A 172 -20.83 1.71 -0.61
CA ASN A 172 -20.08 2.78 -1.27
C ASN A 172 -20.52 3.04 -2.73
N ALA A 173 -21.62 2.46 -3.21
CA ALA A 173 -22.23 2.85 -4.49
C ALA A 173 -22.98 4.19 -4.43
N VAL A 174 -23.27 4.68 -3.22
CA VAL A 174 -23.93 5.97 -2.97
C VAL A 174 -22.95 7.11 -3.23
N VAL A 175 -23.38 8.10 -4.01
CA VAL A 175 -22.53 9.22 -4.42
C VAL A 175 -22.39 10.27 -3.31
N GLY A 176 -21.18 10.80 -3.12
CA GLY A 176 -20.91 11.95 -2.27
C GLY A 176 -21.06 11.70 -0.78
N ALA A 177 -21.58 12.69 -0.06
CA ALA A 177 -21.85 12.61 1.37
C ALA A 177 -23.03 11.68 1.74
N GLY A 178 -23.61 10.96 0.78
CA GLY A 178 -24.79 10.14 1.00
C GLY A 178 -24.61 9.08 2.09
N ASN A 179 -23.43 8.45 2.19
CA ASN A 179 -23.14 7.50 3.28
C ASN A 179 -23.18 8.16 4.66
N ALA A 180 -22.53 9.32 4.81
CA ALA A 180 -22.58 10.08 6.07
C ALA A 180 -24.02 10.53 6.40
N GLN A 181 -24.78 10.93 5.38
CA GLN A 181 -26.19 11.28 5.53
C GLN A 181 -27.04 10.08 5.94
N LEU A 182 -26.75 8.87 5.47
CA LEU A 182 -27.43 7.65 5.90
C LEU A 182 -27.15 7.35 7.38
N PHE A 183 -25.90 7.46 7.83
CA PHE A 183 -25.55 7.33 9.26
C PHE A 183 -26.24 8.38 10.13
N GLU A 184 -26.36 9.61 9.64
CA GLU A 184 -27.10 10.65 10.34
C GLU A 184 -28.62 10.42 10.28
N LEU A 185 -29.12 9.88 9.17
CA LEU A 185 -30.53 9.61 8.92
C LEU A 185 -31.03 8.49 9.82
N LEU A 186 -30.31 7.38 9.77
CA LEU A 186 -30.62 6.09 10.36
C LEU A 186 -29.71 5.93 11.59
N ARG A 187 -30.11 6.53 12.73
CA ARG A 187 -29.41 6.36 14.02
C ARG A 187 -29.92 5.13 14.76
N ASP A 188 -29.97 4.02 14.05
CA ASP A 188 -30.46 2.74 14.53
C ASP A 188 -29.74 1.63 13.75
N HIS A 189 -29.30 0.59 14.46
CA HIS A 189 -28.52 -0.50 13.87
C HIS A 189 -29.34 -1.29 12.85
N ASP A 190 -30.59 -1.61 13.17
CA ASP A 190 -31.44 -2.41 12.30
C ASP A 190 -31.72 -1.67 10.98
N ALA A 191 -32.09 -0.40 11.06
CA ALA A 191 -32.32 0.45 9.89
C ALA A 191 -31.05 0.64 9.03
N LEU A 192 -29.88 0.78 9.64
CA LEU A 192 -28.61 0.87 8.91
C LEU A 192 -28.27 -0.43 8.17
N ASN A 193 -28.46 -1.57 8.83
CA ASN A 193 -28.24 -2.88 8.22
C ASN A 193 -29.23 -3.14 7.08
N ALA A 194 -30.49 -2.72 7.24
CA ALA A 194 -31.51 -2.77 6.19
C ALA A 194 -31.09 -1.92 4.97
N ALA A 195 -30.54 -0.72 5.20
CA ALA A 195 -30.06 0.14 4.12
C ALA A 195 -28.86 -0.45 3.39
N VAL A 196 -27.92 -1.10 4.10
CA VAL A 196 -26.79 -1.82 3.48
C VAL A 196 -27.29 -2.94 2.56
N ALA A 197 -28.20 -3.77 3.04
CA ALA A 197 -28.77 -4.86 2.26
C ALA A 197 -29.56 -4.35 1.03
N ASP A 198 -30.40 -3.33 1.22
CA ASP A 198 -31.18 -2.74 0.13
C ASP A 198 -30.27 -2.06 -0.91
N LEU A 199 -29.21 -1.36 -0.49
CA LEU A 199 -28.24 -0.77 -1.42
C LEU A 199 -27.52 -1.83 -2.25
N CYS A 200 -27.12 -2.95 -1.66
CA CYS A 200 -26.55 -4.07 -2.41
C CYS A 200 -27.56 -4.62 -3.44
N ARG A 201 -28.82 -4.81 -3.02
CA ARG A 201 -29.91 -5.24 -3.91
C ARG A 201 -30.16 -4.27 -5.07
N GLN A 202 -30.10 -2.97 -4.83
CA GLN A 202 -30.27 -1.95 -5.86
C GLN A 202 -29.06 -1.86 -6.80
N SER A 203 -27.86 -2.16 -6.29
CA SER A 203 -26.62 -2.12 -7.05
C SER A 203 -26.38 -3.37 -7.90
N ARG A 204 -27.08 -4.48 -7.61
CA ARG A 204 -27.11 -5.74 -8.39
C ARG A 204 -25.71 -6.23 -8.81
N PRO A 205 -24.79 -6.52 -7.86
CA PRO A 205 -23.51 -7.11 -8.22
C PRO A 205 -23.73 -8.46 -8.93
N THR A 206 -23.18 -8.60 -10.13
CA THR A 206 -23.28 -9.84 -10.93
C THR A 206 -22.45 -10.96 -10.30
N LEU A 207 -21.29 -10.59 -9.76
CA LEU A 207 -20.34 -11.48 -9.11
C LEU A 207 -19.76 -10.76 -7.89
N SER A 208 -19.69 -11.46 -6.76
CA SER A 208 -18.97 -10.99 -5.58
C SER A 208 -17.79 -11.92 -5.28
N LEU A 209 -16.62 -11.32 -5.07
CA LEU A 209 -15.43 -11.97 -4.56
C LEU A 209 -15.14 -11.46 -3.16
N SER A 210 -14.81 -12.36 -2.25
CA SER A 210 -14.40 -12.04 -0.88
C SER A 210 -12.93 -12.41 -0.72
N ASP A 211 -12.07 -11.40 -0.60
CA ASP A 211 -10.70 -11.59 -0.16
C ASP A 211 -10.70 -11.86 1.35
N MET A 212 -10.54 -13.15 1.68
CA MET A 212 -10.37 -13.65 3.04
C MET A 212 -8.98 -14.24 3.22
N THR A 213 -7.98 -13.83 2.43
CA THR A 213 -6.61 -14.25 2.69
C THR A 213 -6.14 -13.72 4.05
N THR A 214 -6.63 -12.54 4.40
CA THR A 214 -6.48 -11.91 5.71
C THR A 214 -7.78 -11.24 6.13
N VAL A 215 -8.08 -11.26 7.43
CA VAL A 215 -9.17 -10.47 8.02
C VAL A 215 -8.58 -9.35 8.87
N CYS A 216 -9.04 -8.12 8.67
CA CYS A 216 -8.59 -6.95 9.42
C CYS A 216 -9.56 -6.66 10.60
N PRO A 217 -9.13 -6.81 11.87
CA PRO A 217 -10.01 -6.67 13.03
C PRO A 217 -10.34 -5.22 13.46
N ASP A 218 -10.23 -4.26 12.54
CA ASP A 218 -10.32 -2.81 12.76
C ASP A 218 -9.08 -2.19 13.44
N SER A 219 -8.76 -0.98 13.00
CA SER A 219 -7.40 -0.44 12.84
C SER A 219 -6.47 -0.53 14.07
N LYS A 220 -5.48 -1.46 14.05
CA LYS A 220 -4.01 -1.22 14.18
C LYS A 220 -3.13 -2.35 14.76
N ALA A 221 -3.63 -3.53 15.16
CA ALA A 221 -2.78 -4.48 15.89
C ALA A 221 -2.35 -5.72 15.10
N ASP A 222 -3.27 -6.60 14.63
CA ASP A 222 -2.87 -7.89 14.05
C ASP A 222 -3.83 -8.36 12.95
N LEU A 223 -3.31 -8.63 11.74
CA LEU A 223 -4.09 -9.24 10.66
C LEU A 223 -4.31 -10.72 10.96
N TRP A 224 -5.56 -11.19 10.90
CA TRP A 224 -5.87 -12.60 11.05
C TRP A 224 -5.66 -13.31 9.71
N ARG A 225 -4.75 -14.29 9.66
CA ARG A 225 -4.43 -15.01 8.43
C ARG A 225 -5.40 -16.16 8.23
N VAL A 226 -6.33 -15.98 7.30
CA VAL A 226 -7.37 -16.95 6.99
C VAL A 226 -7.02 -17.78 5.76
N GLY A 227 -6.39 -17.16 4.75
CA GLY A 227 -5.85 -17.86 3.59
C GLY A 227 -6.92 -18.38 2.62
N LEU A 228 -8.03 -17.67 2.48
CA LEU A 228 -9.15 -18.08 1.63
C LEU A 228 -9.52 -17.01 0.59
N ILE A 229 -9.98 -17.44 -0.58
CA ILE A 229 -10.72 -16.59 -1.51
C ILE A 229 -12.11 -17.18 -1.68
N GLY A 230 -13.13 -16.33 -1.53
CA GLY A 230 -14.52 -16.72 -1.73
C GLY A 230 -15.12 -16.12 -2.99
N ALA A 231 -16.00 -16.85 -3.66
CA ALA A 231 -16.76 -16.38 -4.81
C ALA A 231 -18.22 -16.80 -4.72
N SER A 232 -19.14 -15.91 -5.11
CA SER A 232 -20.56 -16.23 -5.32
C SER A 232 -21.27 -15.14 -6.13
N THR A 233 -22.37 -15.51 -6.79
CA THR A 233 -23.36 -14.56 -7.31
C THR A 233 -24.37 -14.12 -6.24
N ASP A 234 -24.37 -14.78 -5.07
CA ASP A 234 -25.15 -14.42 -3.89
C ASP A 234 -24.23 -13.75 -2.84
N PRO A 235 -24.26 -12.40 -2.70
CA PRO A 235 -23.42 -11.71 -1.74
C PRO A 235 -23.81 -11.99 -0.28
N VAL A 236 -25.05 -12.40 0.00
CA VAL A 236 -25.51 -12.76 1.36
C VAL A 236 -24.90 -14.09 1.76
N ALA A 237 -24.96 -15.09 0.88
CA ALA A 237 -24.36 -16.40 1.14
C ALA A 237 -22.85 -16.30 1.28
N LEU A 238 -22.18 -15.51 0.43
CA LEU A 238 -20.73 -15.29 0.49
C LEU A 238 -20.29 -14.65 1.82
N ASP A 239 -20.97 -13.60 2.26
CA ASP A 239 -20.68 -12.98 3.56
C ASP A 239 -21.02 -13.92 4.72
N SER A 240 -22.10 -14.72 4.63
CA SER A 240 -22.45 -15.69 5.67
C SER A 240 -21.40 -16.78 5.84
N VAL A 241 -20.94 -17.38 4.73
CA VAL A 241 -19.86 -18.37 4.74
C VAL A 241 -18.57 -17.75 5.28
N SER A 242 -18.29 -16.50 4.92
CA SER A 242 -17.11 -15.78 5.41
C SER A 242 -17.12 -15.60 6.93
N VAL A 243 -18.28 -15.24 7.50
CA VAL A 243 -18.47 -15.08 8.94
C VAL A 243 -18.41 -16.42 9.68
N GLN A 244 -19.01 -17.48 9.10
CA GLN A 244 -18.96 -18.83 9.67
C GLN A 244 -17.56 -19.43 9.66
N ALA A 245 -16.72 -19.10 8.67
CA ALA A 245 -15.30 -19.49 8.66
C ALA A 245 -14.49 -18.88 9.82
N LEU A 246 -15.01 -17.84 10.48
CA LEU A 246 -14.48 -17.27 11.73
C LEU A 246 -15.15 -17.85 12.98
N GLY A 247 -16.00 -18.88 12.84
CA GLY A 247 -16.74 -19.48 13.95
C GLY A 247 -17.87 -18.59 14.52
N TRP A 248 -18.34 -17.61 13.75
CA TRP A 248 -19.35 -16.66 14.20
C TRP A 248 -20.74 -17.03 13.70
N ASP A 249 -21.76 -16.63 14.46
CA ASP A 249 -23.15 -16.81 14.07
C ASP A 249 -23.57 -15.75 13.03
N PRO A 250 -23.87 -16.13 11.77
CA PRO A 250 -24.31 -15.20 10.73
C PRO A 250 -25.65 -14.53 11.06
N GLY A 251 -26.50 -15.15 11.89
CA GLY A 251 -27.77 -14.57 12.32
C GLY A 251 -27.61 -13.30 13.17
N GLN A 252 -26.42 -13.07 13.74
CA GLN A 252 -26.11 -11.84 14.49
C GLN A 252 -25.64 -10.68 13.60
N ILE A 253 -25.39 -10.94 12.31
CA ILE A 253 -25.00 -9.92 11.35
C ILE A 253 -26.28 -9.38 10.69
N GLY A 254 -26.75 -8.22 11.16
CA GLY A 254 -28.05 -7.67 10.74
C GLY A 254 -28.20 -7.52 9.22
N SER A 255 -27.12 -7.18 8.51
CA SER A 255 -27.15 -7.02 7.05
C SER A 255 -27.41 -8.34 6.31
N LEU A 256 -26.98 -9.49 6.86
CA LEU A 256 -27.26 -10.82 6.30
C LEU A 256 -28.75 -11.17 6.45
N VAL A 257 -29.29 -10.93 7.65
CA VAL A 257 -30.71 -11.16 7.94
C VAL A 257 -31.60 -10.31 7.04
N TRP A 258 -31.26 -9.03 6.86
CA TRP A 258 -31.97 -8.16 5.93
C TRP A 258 -31.76 -8.54 4.46
N GLY A 259 -30.56 -8.99 4.08
CA GLY A 259 -30.28 -9.51 2.75
C GLY A 259 -31.25 -10.62 2.35
N GLN A 260 -31.43 -11.62 3.22
CA GLN A 260 -32.40 -12.69 2.98
C GLN A 260 -33.84 -12.20 3.00
N ARG A 261 -34.23 -11.32 3.95
CA ARG A 261 -35.58 -10.73 3.99
C ARG A 261 -35.94 -9.95 2.72
N LEU A 262 -34.96 -9.29 2.10
CA LEU A 262 -35.14 -8.54 0.86
C LEU A 262 -34.99 -9.42 -0.40
N GLY A 263 -34.84 -10.74 -0.23
CA GLY A 263 -34.74 -11.71 -1.32
C GLY A 263 -33.42 -11.63 -2.10
N LEU A 264 -32.34 -11.12 -1.49
CA LEU A 264 -31.03 -11.01 -2.14
C LEU A 264 -30.25 -12.33 -2.12
N GLY A 265 -30.54 -13.22 -1.16
CA GLY A 265 -29.79 -14.45 -0.98
C GLY A 265 -30.10 -15.20 0.31
N GLN A 266 -29.30 -16.22 0.62
CA GLN A 266 -29.47 -17.08 1.80
C GLN A 266 -28.30 -16.90 2.77
N TRP A 267 -28.57 -16.73 4.07
CA TRP A 267 -27.51 -16.74 5.07
C TRP A 267 -27.44 -18.05 5.87
N ALA A 268 -28.51 -18.84 5.93
CA ALA A 268 -28.53 -20.05 6.74
C ALA A 268 -27.75 -21.20 6.08
N ARG A 269 -26.95 -21.92 6.88
CA ARG A 269 -26.03 -22.96 6.40
C ARG A 269 -26.70 -24.07 5.58
N GLN A 270 -27.91 -24.49 5.98
CA GLN A 270 -28.65 -25.53 5.27
C GLN A 270 -29.13 -25.13 3.88
N ASP A 271 -29.16 -23.82 3.59
CA ASP A 271 -29.63 -23.26 2.32
C ASP A 271 -28.46 -22.85 1.41
N ILE A 272 -27.21 -23.18 1.80
CA ILE A 272 -25.98 -22.85 1.08
C ILE A 272 -25.24 -24.13 0.69
N ASP A 273 -25.03 -24.32 -0.60
CA ASP A 273 -24.12 -25.31 -1.19
C ASP A 273 -22.69 -24.74 -1.20
N LEU A 274 -21.88 -25.21 -0.24
CA LEU A 274 -20.48 -24.80 -0.10
C LEU A 274 -19.57 -25.74 -0.91
N ARG A 275 -18.79 -25.16 -1.82
CA ARG A 275 -17.89 -25.88 -2.73
C ARG A 275 -16.43 -25.48 -2.52
N GLY A 276 -15.51 -26.38 -2.85
CA GLY A 276 -14.06 -26.19 -2.67
C GLY A 276 -13.55 -26.65 -1.30
N LEU A 277 -14.14 -26.14 -0.21
CA LEU A 277 -13.93 -26.65 1.15
C LEU A 277 -15.23 -27.22 1.71
N SER A 278 -15.15 -28.24 2.57
CA SER A 278 -16.31 -28.66 3.34
C SER A 278 -16.51 -27.76 4.56
N TRP A 279 -17.72 -27.75 5.11
CA TRP A 279 -18.01 -27.03 6.35
C TRP A 279 -17.17 -27.53 7.55
N ALA A 280 -16.73 -28.79 7.54
CA ALA A 280 -15.87 -29.35 8.59
C ALA A 280 -14.41 -28.91 8.44
N ASP A 281 -13.98 -28.57 7.21
CA ASP A 281 -12.62 -28.13 6.90
C ASP A 281 -12.42 -26.62 7.02
N LEU A 282 -13.47 -25.90 7.43
CA LEU A 282 -13.35 -24.48 7.69
C LEU A 282 -12.35 -24.27 8.84
N PRO A 283 -11.43 -23.32 8.71
CA PRO A 283 -10.34 -23.13 9.67
C PRO A 283 -10.81 -22.65 11.06
N VAL A 284 -12.09 -22.28 11.22
CA VAL A 284 -12.77 -21.82 12.45
C VAL A 284 -11.80 -21.12 13.40
N PHE A 285 -11.42 -19.90 13.04
CA PHE A 285 -10.60 -19.06 13.90
C PHE A 285 -11.41 -18.73 15.15
N ALA A 286 -11.12 -19.36 16.30
CA ALA A 286 -11.86 -19.23 17.56
C ALA A 286 -11.73 -17.83 18.22
N GLN A 287 -11.94 -16.77 17.44
CA GLN A 287 -11.94 -15.38 17.87
C GLN A 287 -13.31 -15.04 18.44
N ALA A 288 -13.32 -14.39 19.60
CA ALA A 288 -14.58 -13.94 20.21
C ALA A 288 -15.32 -12.99 19.25
N GLN A 289 -16.58 -13.30 18.98
CA GLN A 289 -17.43 -12.47 18.13
C GLN A 289 -17.57 -11.07 18.72
N ARG A 290 -17.29 -10.04 17.91
CA ARG A 290 -17.43 -8.65 18.34
C ARG A 290 -18.90 -8.27 18.44
N LYS A 291 -19.25 -7.55 19.51
CA LYS A 291 -20.54 -6.87 19.62
C LYS A 291 -20.49 -5.54 18.87
N ALA A 292 -21.57 -5.21 18.18
CA ALA A 292 -21.73 -3.89 17.58
C ALA A 292 -21.62 -2.81 18.67
N THR A 293 -20.94 -1.71 18.35
CA THR A 293 -20.85 -0.56 19.25
C THR A 293 -22.25 0.00 19.48
N ALA A 294 -22.69 0.15 20.73
CA ALA A 294 -24.03 0.61 21.03
C ALA A 294 -24.28 2.01 20.43
N ILE A 295 -25.36 2.15 19.67
CA ILE A 295 -25.87 3.47 19.27
C ILE A 295 -26.76 3.96 20.41
N THR A 296 -26.46 5.14 20.95
CA THR A 296 -27.27 5.73 22.03
C THR A 296 -28.70 5.97 21.52
N PRO A 297 -29.74 5.38 22.16
CA PRO A 297 -31.12 5.58 21.75
C PRO A 297 -31.50 7.06 21.85
N GLU A 298 -32.18 7.59 20.83
CA GLU A 298 -32.68 8.95 20.87
C GLU A 298 -33.96 9.04 21.72
N SER A 299 -34.06 10.07 22.55
CA SER A 299 -35.31 10.43 23.22
C SER A 299 -36.36 10.91 22.22
N ARG A 300 -37.65 10.88 22.60
CA ARG A 300 -38.73 11.40 21.73
C ARG A 300 -38.50 12.86 21.32
N LEU A 301 -38.00 13.68 22.24
CA LEU A 301 -37.64 15.08 21.97
C LEU A 301 -36.49 15.18 20.96
N GLN A 302 -35.43 14.40 21.12
CA GLN A 302 -34.32 14.35 20.18
C GLN A 302 -34.77 13.90 18.79
N ARG A 303 -35.65 12.89 18.72
CA ARG A 303 -36.23 12.41 17.47
C ARG A 303 -37.06 13.49 16.78
N THR A 304 -37.90 14.21 17.52
CA THR A 304 -38.71 15.33 16.97
C THR A 304 -37.83 16.48 16.51
N LEU A 305 -36.86 16.91 17.34
CA LEU A 305 -35.89 17.95 16.97
C LEU A 305 -35.07 17.56 15.75
N ARG A 306 -34.71 16.28 15.59
CA ARG A 306 -34.02 15.76 14.41
C ARG A 306 -34.89 15.78 13.16
N VAL A 307 -36.18 15.48 13.26
CA VAL A 307 -37.12 15.59 12.12
C VAL A 307 -37.24 17.03 11.68
N VAL A 308 -37.38 17.98 12.64
CA VAL A 308 -37.37 19.42 12.35
C VAL A 308 -36.02 19.85 11.77
N HIS A 309 -34.91 19.36 12.31
CA HIS A 309 -33.59 19.64 11.79
C HIS A 309 -33.43 19.17 10.33
N LYS A 310 -33.97 18.00 9.99
CA LYS A 310 -33.84 17.42 8.64
C LYS A 310 -34.80 18.00 7.61
N THR A 311 -35.97 18.44 8.02
CA THR A 311 -36.97 19.06 7.11
C THR A 311 -36.71 20.55 6.92
N THR A 312 -36.22 21.23 7.95
CA THR A 312 -36.11 22.70 7.98
C THR A 312 -34.68 23.23 8.14
N LEU A 313 -33.79 22.53 8.87
CA LEU A 313 -32.39 22.95 9.14
C LEU A 313 -31.33 22.13 8.38
N ARG A 314 -31.72 21.50 7.26
CA ARG A 314 -30.82 20.64 6.48
C ARG A 314 -29.55 21.39 6.06
N GLN A 315 -28.41 20.71 6.17
CA GLN A 315 -27.16 21.23 5.63
C GLN A 315 -27.21 21.18 4.10
N ARG A 316 -26.99 22.32 3.46
CA ARG A 316 -26.99 22.48 2.00
C ARG A 316 -25.65 23.08 1.56
N PRO A 317 -25.21 22.86 0.31
CA PRO A 317 -24.03 23.54 -0.21
C PRO A 317 -24.32 25.05 -0.33
N ILE A 318 -23.59 25.89 0.39
CA ILE A 318 -23.67 27.35 0.32
C ILE A 318 -22.41 27.88 -0.36
N ILE A 319 -22.59 28.71 -1.38
CA ILE A 319 -21.50 29.35 -2.12
C ILE A 319 -21.17 30.69 -1.49
N ASP A 320 -19.93 30.85 -1.05
CA ASP A 320 -19.35 32.13 -0.66
C ASP A 320 -18.91 32.89 -1.91
N ALA A 321 -19.71 33.87 -2.33
CA ALA A 321 -19.47 34.64 -3.53
C ALA A 321 -18.18 35.47 -3.47
N ALA A 322 -17.64 35.78 -2.28
CA ALA A 322 -16.39 36.53 -2.14
C ALA A 322 -15.15 35.64 -2.38
N ARG A 323 -15.26 34.34 -2.06
CA ARG A 323 -14.19 33.36 -2.28
C ARG A 323 -14.28 32.64 -3.63
N CYS A 324 -15.45 32.64 -4.24
CA CYS A 324 -15.68 31.92 -5.50
C CYS A 324 -15.04 32.65 -6.68
N THR A 325 -14.13 31.97 -7.37
CA THR A 325 -13.42 32.46 -8.57
C THR A 325 -14.21 32.24 -9.87
N GLY A 326 -15.31 31.46 -9.84
CA GLY A 326 -16.08 31.14 -11.04
C GLY A 326 -15.47 30.05 -11.94
N CYS A 327 -14.57 29.19 -11.41
CA CYS A 327 -13.87 28.16 -12.19
C CYS A 327 -14.78 27.12 -12.87
N GLY A 328 -16.00 26.90 -12.37
CA GLY A 328 -16.96 25.96 -12.95
C GLY A 328 -16.79 24.49 -12.57
N ASP A 329 -15.79 24.10 -11.75
CA ASP A 329 -15.58 22.70 -11.35
C ASP A 329 -16.84 22.05 -10.74
N CYS A 330 -17.54 22.81 -9.89
CA CYS A 330 -18.79 22.37 -9.27
C CYS A 330 -19.93 22.11 -10.27
N ILE A 331 -19.92 22.78 -11.43
CA ILE A 331 -20.88 22.56 -12.52
C ILE A 331 -20.57 21.23 -13.19
N GLN A 332 -19.30 21.01 -13.55
CA GLN A 332 -18.84 19.81 -14.26
C GLN A 332 -18.99 18.53 -13.43
N ILE A 333 -18.80 18.62 -12.12
CA ILE A 333 -18.83 17.47 -11.21
C ILE A 333 -20.23 17.17 -10.64
N CYS A 334 -21.25 18.00 -10.93
CA CYS A 334 -22.56 17.82 -10.31
C CYS A 334 -23.23 16.53 -10.81
N PRO A 335 -23.45 15.51 -9.95
CA PRO A 335 -23.89 14.20 -10.42
C PRO A 335 -25.31 14.20 -11.00
N ILE A 336 -26.12 15.20 -10.69
CA ILE A 336 -27.51 15.36 -11.18
C ILE A 336 -27.61 16.48 -12.23
N GLY A 337 -26.54 17.28 -12.43
CA GLY A 337 -26.56 18.41 -13.36
C GLY A 337 -27.45 19.58 -12.92
N LEU A 338 -27.49 19.90 -11.62
CA LEU A 338 -28.35 20.96 -11.05
C LEU A 338 -27.63 22.28 -10.77
N ILE A 339 -26.37 22.40 -11.18
CA ILE A 339 -25.58 23.61 -11.01
C ILE A 339 -25.32 24.19 -12.39
N THR A 340 -25.65 25.46 -12.60
CA THR A 340 -25.51 26.17 -13.87
C THR A 340 -24.63 27.40 -13.71
N ALA A 341 -24.12 27.96 -14.81
CA ALA A 341 -23.39 29.22 -14.78
C ALA A 341 -24.39 30.38 -14.55
N GLY A 342 -24.20 31.13 -13.47
CA GLY A 342 -24.96 32.32 -13.13
C GLY A 342 -24.24 33.62 -13.52
N PRO A 343 -24.74 34.77 -13.03
CA PRO A 343 -24.15 36.09 -13.31
C PRO A 343 -22.68 36.17 -12.92
N GLN A 344 -21.86 36.84 -13.73
CA GLN A 344 -20.40 36.95 -13.55
C GLN A 344 -19.66 35.59 -13.54
N GLY A 345 -20.24 34.54 -14.14
CA GLY A 345 -19.64 33.20 -14.19
C GLY A 345 -19.71 32.43 -12.87
N LYS A 346 -20.40 32.94 -11.85
CA LYS A 346 -20.53 32.27 -10.55
C LYS A 346 -21.61 31.18 -10.60
N PRO A 347 -21.38 30.01 -9.96
CA PRO A 347 -22.32 28.90 -10.03
C PRO A 347 -23.64 29.21 -9.34
N LEU A 348 -24.74 28.75 -9.94
CA LEU A 348 -26.10 28.83 -9.41
C LEU A 348 -26.65 27.41 -9.20
N ILE A 349 -27.07 27.09 -7.97
CA ILE A 349 -27.60 25.78 -7.61
C ILE A 349 -29.13 25.81 -7.64
N ASP A 350 -29.76 24.88 -8.36
CA ASP A 350 -31.19 24.60 -8.21
C ASP A 350 -31.45 23.83 -6.90
N TYR A 351 -31.71 24.60 -5.87
CA TYR A 351 -31.99 24.11 -4.52
C TYR A 351 -33.38 23.46 -4.36
N ALA A 352 -34.31 23.60 -5.31
CA ALA A 352 -35.57 22.89 -5.22
C ALA A 352 -35.36 21.40 -5.49
N ARG A 353 -34.47 21.08 -6.44
CA ARG A 353 -34.17 19.71 -6.88
C ARG A 353 -32.88 19.13 -6.29
N CYS A 354 -32.00 19.96 -5.71
CA CYS A 354 -30.73 19.49 -5.14
C CYS A 354 -30.95 18.50 -3.97
N VAL A 355 -30.28 17.34 -4.06
CA VAL A 355 -30.33 16.26 -3.05
C VAL A 355 -29.25 16.39 -1.97
N ASP A 356 -28.56 17.53 -1.94
CA ASP A 356 -27.61 17.89 -0.90
C ASP A 356 -26.43 16.90 -0.75
N CYS A 357 -26.02 16.19 -1.82
CA CYS A 357 -24.94 15.19 -1.82
C CYS A 357 -23.52 15.74 -1.53
N MET A 358 -23.35 17.06 -1.44
CA MET A 358 -22.08 17.77 -1.15
C MET A 358 -20.91 17.53 -2.12
N VAL A 359 -21.10 16.85 -3.25
CA VAL A 359 -20.03 16.64 -4.24
C VAL A 359 -19.40 17.97 -4.71
N CYS A 360 -20.23 19.00 -4.90
CA CYS A 360 -19.76 20.35 -5.26
C CYS A 360 -18.91 21.00 -4.16
N ALA A 361 -19.19 20.73 -2.88
CA ALA A 361 -18.41 21.25 -1.77
C ALA A 361 -17.02 20.60 -1.71
N ASP A 362 -16.98 19.29 -1.91
CA ASP A 362 -15.72 18.52 -1.91
C ASP A 362 -14.81 18.87 -3.10
N ALA A 363 -15.40 19.16 -4.27
CA ALA A 363 -14.66 19.51 -5.48
C ALA A 363 -14.10 20.95 -5.45
N CYS A 364 -14.58 21.81 -4.56
CA CYS A 364 -14.22 23.23 -4.55
C CYS A 364 -12.80 23.45 -3.98
N GLY A 365 -11.80 23.62 -4.86
CA GLY A 365 -10.41 23.91 -4.48
C GLY A 365 -10.26 25.17 -3.62
N GLU A 366 -11.05 26.21 -3.92
CA GLU A 366 -11.09 27.49 -3.19
C GLU A 366 -11.76 27.40 -1.81
N GLN A 367 -12.40 26.26 -1.51
CA GLN A 367 -13.28 26.06 -0.36
C GLN A 367 -14.36 27.14 -0.24
N ALA A 368 -14.83 27.65 -1.38
CA ALA A 368 -15.90 28.63 -1.47
C ALA A 368 -17.28 27.99 -1.23
N ILE A 369 -17.43 26.68 -1.44
CA ILE A 369 -18.68 25.95 -1.17
C ILE A 369 -18.55 25.21 0.16
N LYS A 370 -19.46 25.47 1.10
CA LYS A 370 -19.46 24.81 2.43
C LYS A 370 -20.86 24.35 2.84
N PRO A 371 -20.97 23.31 3.67
CA PRO A 371 -22.24 22.95 4.31
C PRO A 371 -22.75 24.12 5.16
N GLY A 372 -24.02 24.49 5.00
CA GLY A 372 -24.69 25.45 5.86
C GLY A 372 -26.21 25.44 5.70
N MET A 373 -26.89 26.25 6.52
CA MET A 373 -28.36 26.39 6.48
C MET A 373 -28.79 27.51 5.53
N ARG A 374 -29.93 27.33 4.82
CA ARG A 374 -30.49 28.32 3.88
C ARG A 374 -31.96 28.64 4.24
N GLY A 375 -32.40 29.87 4.01
CA GLY A 375 -33.80 30.31 4.20
C GLY A 375 -34.07 30.98 5.57
N TRP A 376 -35.34 31.08 5.97
CA TRP A 376 -35.77 31.66 7.26
C TRP A 376 -35.01 31.13 8.49
N PRO A 377 -34.63 29.84 8.58
CA PRO A 377 -33.83 29.36 9.72
C PRO A 377 -32.38 29.86 9.73
N ALA A 378 -31.81 30.15 8.55
CA ALA A 378 -30.51 30.81 8.44
C ALA A 378 -30.59 32.27 8.90
N ALA A 379 -31.73 32.93 8.65
CA ALA A 379 -32.01 34.29 9.11
C ALA A 379 -32.29 34.36 10.63
N ALA A 380 -33.04 33.41 11.18
CA ALA A 380 -33.38 33.35 12.62
C ALA A 380 -32.17 32.99 13.50
N LEU A 381 -31.23 32.16 13.00
CA LEU A 381 -29.99 31.81 13.69
C LEU A 381 -28.79 32.69 13.29
N TRP A 382 -28.98 33.63 12.36
CA TRP A 382 -27.96 34.62 11.94
C TRP A 382 -27.37 35.39 13.13
N PRO A 383 -28.16 35.89 14.11
CA PRO A 383 -27.62 36.64 15.26
C PRO A 383 -26.70 35.77 16.14
N LEU A 384 -27.07 34.50 16.35
CA LEU A 384 -26.28 33.53 17.12
C LEU A 384 -24.98 33.12 16.38
N ASN A 385 -25.03 33.04 15.05
CA ASN A 385 -23.84 32.80 14.23
C ASN A 385 -22.93 34.03 14.12
N LEU A 386 -23.46 35.26 14.21
CA LEU A 386 -22.67 36.49 14.33
C LEU A 386 -21.88 36.50 15.64
N ALA A 387 -22.53 36.11 16.76
CA ALA A 387 -21.88 35.95 18.06
C ALA A 387 -20.79 34.86 18.07
N ARG A 388 -21.00 33.74 17.34
CA ARG A 388 -19.97 32.70 17.16
C ARG A 388 -18.83 33.12 16.23
N ARG A 389 -19.10 33.90 15.17
CA ARG A 389 -18.06 34.44 14.27
C ARG A 389 -17.26 35.57 14.90
N ALA A 390 -17.83 36.30 15.86
CA ALA A 390 -17.10 37.23 16.72
C ALA A 390 -16.12 36.51 17.67
N TRP A 391 -16.20 35.17 17.79
CA TRP A 391 -15.35 34.36 18.65
C TRP A 391 -14.45 33.43 17.83
N CYS A 392 -13.41 33.98 17.21
CA CYS A 392 -12.41 33.20 16.48
C CYS A 392 -11.31 32.71 17.40
N ARG A 393 -11.12 31.39 17.45
CA ARG A 393 -9.99 30.75 18.15
C ARG A 393 -8.73 30.88 17.29
N SER A 394 -7.81 31.77 17.65
CA SER A 394 -6.47 31.81 17.04
C SER A 394 -5.51 30.93 17.83
N LYS A 395 -4.44 30.43 17.18
CA LYS A 395 -3.39 29.59 17.80
C LYS A 395 -2.67 30.27 18.99
N THR A 396 -2.90 31.56 19.25
CA THR A 396 -2.21 32.38 20.26
C THR A 396 -3.14 33.01 21.31
N GLY A 397 -4.43 32.68 21.33
CA GLY A 397 -5.41 33.22 22.30
C GLY A 397 -6.75 33.60 21.68
N TYR A 398 -7.67 34.09 22.54
CA TYR A 398 -9.00 34.54 22.14
C TYR A 398 -8.94 35.99 21.66
N VAL A 399 -9.55 36.28 20.50
CA VAL A 399 -9.72 37.64 19.97
C VAL A 399 -11.20 37.87 19.76
N TRP A 400 -11.71 38.96 20.32
CA TRP A 400 -13.09 39.41 20.15
C TRP A 400 -13.09 40.71 19.36
N HIS A 401 -13.92 40.77 18.31
CA HIS A 401 -14.07 41.95 17.46
C HIS A 401 -15.49 42.51 17.62
N VAL A 402 -15.58 43.80 17.99
CA VAL A 402 -16.84 44.57 17.97
C VAL A 402 -16.57 45.89 17.24
N GLY A 403 -17.13 46.03 16.03
CA GLY A 403 -16.85 47.18 15.17
C GLY A 403 -15.34 47.30 14.91
N ASN A 404 -14.78 48.49 15.19
CA ASN A 404 -13.36 48.78 14.99
C ASN A 404 -12.49 48.42 16.21
N VAL A 405 -13.07 47.84 17.26
CA VAL A 405 -12.38 47.52 18.51
C VAL A 405 -12.10 46.02 18.59
N SER A 406 -10.84 45.66 18.84
CA SER A 406 -10.41 44.28 19.05
C SER A 406 -9.86 44.07 20.46
N ILE A 407 -10.47 43.18 21.24
CA ILE A 407 -10.02 42.80 22.59
C ILE A 407 -9.30 41.45 22.52
N ARG A 408 -8.05 41.38 22.98
CA ARG A 408 -7.17 40.20 22.86
C ARG A 408 -6.77 39.68 24.24
N TRP A 409 -7.10 38.41 24.52
CA TRP A 409 -6.69 37.71 25.74
C TRP A 409 -5.51 36.77 25.45
N GLN A 410 -4.35 37.04 26.04
CA GLN A 410 -3.15 36.21 25.91
C GLN A 410 -3.03 35.22 27.08
N LEU A 411 -3.09 33.91 26.78
CA LEU A 411 -2.66 32.86 27.71
C LEU A 411 -1.16 32.64 27.51
N LYS A 412 -0.33 32.96 28.51
CA LYS A 412 1.11 32.66 28.50
C LYS A 412 1.32 31.14 28.48
N LYS A 413 1.67 30.59 27.31
CA LYS A 413 2.39 29.31 27.21
C LYS A 413 3.83 29.60 26.83
N THR A 414 4.76 29.11 27.65
CA THR A 414 6.20 29.05 27.36
C THR A 414 6.42 28.24 26.08
N LYS A 415 7.25 28.75 25.16
CA LYS A 415 7.68 28.03 23.94
C LYS A 415 9.15 27.60 24.10
N PRO A 416 9.56 26.43 23.58
CA PRO A 416 10.97 26.12 23.40
C PRO A 416 11.55 26.99 22.28
N VAL A 417 12.78 27.45 22.46
CA VAL A 417 13.53 28.26 21.50
C VAL A 417 14.02 27.37 20.34
N ARG A 418 13.65 27.70 19.10
CA ARG A 418 14.30 27.17 17.89
C ARG A 418 15.49 28.08 17.53
N LYS A 419 16.65 27.48 17.26
CA LYS A 419 17.82 28.20 16.71
C LYS A 419 17.56 28.61 15.25
N PRO A 420 18.06 29.78 14.79
CA PRO A 420 18.01 30.17 13.38
C PRO A 420 18.99 29.33 12.54
N ARG A 421 18.60 29.03 11.30
CA ARG A 421 19.46 28.37 10.29
C ARG A 421 20.33 29.44 9.62
N ALA A 422 21.62 29.14 9.41
CA ALA A 422 22.56 30.04 8.75
C ALA A 422 22.24 30.22 7.24
N PRO A 423 22.54 31.39 6.64
CA PRO A 423 22.33 31.64 5.21
C PRO A 423 23.41 30.97 4.35
N ALA A 424 23.04 30.56 3.13
CA ALA A 424 23.94 29.98 2.15
C ALA A 424 24.84 31.04 1.47
N PRO A 425 26.08 30.71 1.09
CA PRO A 425 26.98 31.65 0.39
C PRO A 425 26.64 31.77 -1.12
N PRO A 426 26.96 32.92 -1.76
CA PRO A 426 26.64 33.17 -3.17
C PRO A 426 27.82 32.97 -4.16
N GLY A 427 27.50 32.58 -5.40
CA GLY A 427 28.29 32.84 -6.63
C GLY A 427 29.19 31.72 -7.17
N THR A 428 28.70 30.86 -8.10
CA THR A 428 29.01 30.78 -9.58
C THR A 428 30.31 30.04 -9.97
N PRO A 429 30.46 29.43 -11.19
CA PRO A 429 29.65 29.59 -12.42
C PRO A 429 29.18 28.29 -13.11
N ARG A 430 28.25 28.46 -14.06
CA ARG A 430 27.85 27.50 -15.11
C ARG A 430 29.05 27.05 -15.93
N LYS A 431 29.11 25.77 -16.27
CA LYS A 431 29.73 25.30 -17.52
C LYS A 431 28.83 24.28 -18.21
N GLU A 432 28.46 24.62 -19.43
CA GLU A 432 27.87 23.78 -20.46
C GLU A 432 28.88 22.75 -20.98
N GLY A 433 28.38 21.62 -21.50
CA GLY A 433 29.15 20.49 -22.03
C GLY A 433 29.60 19.56 -20.90
N ILE A 434 29.11 18.34 -20.77
CA ILE A 434 29.37 17.23 -21.71
C ILE A 434 28.18 16.27 -21.60
N MET A 435 27.25 16.33 -22.56
CA MET A 435 26.50 15.14 -22.99
C MET A 435 27.32 14.54 -24.11
N GLN A 436 28.02 13.43 -23.86
CA GLN A 436 28.39 12.45 -24.88
C GLN A 436 29.06 11.25 -24.19
N HIS A 437 28.72 10.06 -24.67
CA HIS A 437 29.09 8.73 -24.19
C HIS A 437 28.25 8.32 -22.95
N LEU A 438 27.31 7.38 -23.06
CA LEU A 438 27.57 5.99 -23.38
C LEU A 438 26.37 5.37 -24.12
N SER A 439 26.57 5.12 -25.42
CA SER A 439 25.84 4.13 -26.20
C SER A 439 26.83 3.01 -26.54
N SER A 440 26.29 1.80 -26.66
CA SER A 440 26.90 0.54 -27.12
C SER A 440 27.88 -0.18 -26.19
N ALA A 441 27.35 -1.12 -25.39
CA ALA A 441 28.08 -2.31 -25.00
C ALA A 441 27.68 -3.45 -25.96
N GLN A 442 28.54 -3.75 -26.93
CA GLN A 442 28.53 -5.01 -27.67
C GLN A 442 29.96 -5.56 -27.71
N GLY A 443 30.15 -6.74 -27.13
CA GLY A 443 31.31 -7.62 -27.32
C GLY A 443 32.63 -7.20 -26.65
N ALA A 444 32.74 -7.34 -25.33
CA ALA A 444 34.04 -7.31 -24.65
C ALA A 444 34.62 -8.73 -24.51
N ALA A 445 35.94 -8.88 -24.67
CA ALA A 445 36.65 -10.14 -24.46
C ALA A 445 36.62 -10.56 -22.95
N PRO A 446 36.73 -11.87 -22.64
CA PRO A 446 36.83 -12.35 -21.26
C PRO A 446 37.95 -11.61 -20.50
N GLY A 447 37.67 -11.10 -19.30
CA GLY A 447 38.63 -10.39 -18.45
C GLY A 447 38.81 -8.88 -18.72
N ALA A 448 38.17 -8.31 -19.74
CA ALA A 448 38.30 -6.87 -20.05
C ALA A 448 37.79 -5.94 -18.92
N GLY A 449 36.88 -6.43 -18.06
CA GLY A 449 36.36 -5.70 -16.90
C GLY A 449 37.21 -5.80 -15.62
N GLY A 450 38.18 -6.73 -15.56
CA GLY A 450 38.95 -7.08 -14.35
C GLY A 450 38.24 -8.08 -13.43
N VAL A 451 38.72 -8.25 -12.19
CA VAL A 451 38.20 -9.29 -11.26
C VAL A 451 37.25 -8.70 -10.22
N ALA A 452 36.12 -9.37 -10.00
CA ALA A 452 35.20 -9.12 -8.89
C ALA A 452 35.22 -10.29 -7.87
N LEU A 453 35.61 -9.98 -6.63
CA LEU A 453 35.58 -10.92 -5.50
C LEU A 453 34.30 -10.72 -4.70
N ILE A 454 33.49 -11.77 -4.54
CA ILE A 454 32.24 -11.70 -3.77
C ILE A 454 32.33 -12.71 -2.63
N VAL A 455 32.27 -12.20 -1.40
CA VAL A 455 32.36 -12.99 -0.17
C VAL A 455 30.99 -13.16 0.46
N GLY A 456 30.61 -14.42 0.73
CA GLY A 456 29.28 -14.76 1.24
C GLY A 456 28.27 -15.03 0.12
N VAL A 457 28.68 -15.77 -0.91
CA VAL A 457 27.78 -16.10 -2.03
C VAL A 457 26.79 -17.18 -1.61
N GLY A 458 25.51 -16.85 -1.73
CA GLY A 458 24.39 -17.77 -1.53
C GLY A 458 23.19 -17.34 -2.39
N PRO A 459 22.04 -18.03 -2.25
CA PRO A 459 20.84 -17.66 -2.97
C PRO A 459 20.38 -16.25 -2.60
N GLY A 460 20.21 -15.37 -3.60
CA GLY A 460 19.79 -13.97 -3.43
C GLY A 460 20.85 -12.96 -3.91
N LEU A 461 21.22 -12.01 -3.04
CA LEU A 461 22.06 -10.86 -3.40
C LEU A 461 23.45 -11.27 -3.94
N GLY A 462 24.13 -12.23 -3.31
CA GLY A 462 25.45 -12.68 -3.75
C GLY A 462 25.46 -13.19 -5.20
N ALA A 463 24.47 -14.02 -5.58
CA ALA A 463 24.32 -14.50 -6.95
C ALA A 463 23.97 -13.38 -7.94
N SER A 464 23.14 -12.41 -7.50
CA SER A 464 22.72 -11.28 -8.33
C SER A 464 23.88 -10.31 -8.62
N LEU A 465 24.72 -10.05 -7.61
CA LEU A 465 25.98 -9.33 -7.77
C LEU A 465 26.90 -10.04 -8.77
N ALA A 466 27.06 -11.36 -8.64
CA ALA A 466 27.91 -12.15 -9.54
C ALA A 466 27.45 -12.03 -11.00
N ARG A 467 26.15 -12.24 -11.26
CA ARG A 467 25.56 -12.08 -12.59
C ARG A 467 25.75 -10.67 -13.13
N ARG A 468 25.54 -9.66 -12.28
CA ARG A 468 25.62 -8.26 -12.71
C ARG A 468 27.04 -7.85 -13.10
N PHE A 469 28.03 -8.29 -12.34
CA PHE A 469 29.45 -8.02 -12.64
C PHE A 469 29.95 -8.86 -13.81
N ALA A 470 29.49 -10.10 -13.97
CA ALA A 470 29.81 -10.92 -15.13
C ALA A 470 29.30 -10.30 -16.44
N ARG A 471 28.09 -9.72 -16.44
CA ARG A 471 27.56 -8.95 -17.59
C ARG A 471 28.37 -7.69 -17.92
N GLU A 472 29.20 -7.22 -16.98
CA GLU A 472 30.17 -6.13 -17.19
C GLU A 472 31.51 -6.65 -17.75
N GLY A 473 31.63 -7.95 -18.00
CA GLY A 473 32.87 -8.58 -18.47
C GLY A 473 33.92 -8.78 -17.38
N MET A 474 33.52 -8.78 -16.11
CA MET A 474 34.41 -9.08 -14.98
C MET A 474 34.51 -10.59 -14.74
N ASP A 475 35.73 -11.08 -14.48
CA ASP A 475 35.95 -12.42 -13.97
C ASP A 475 35.53 -12.49 -12.49
N ILE A 476 34.89 -13.58 -12.08
CA ILE A 476 34.18 -13.67 -10.81
C ILE A 476 34.84 -14.69 -9.88
N ALA A 477 35.29 -14.22 -8.71
CA ALA A 477 35.70 -15.07 -7.59
C ALA A 477 34.57 -15.18 -6.56
N LEU A 478 33.98 -16.37 -6.44
CA LEU A 478 32.87 -16.67 -5.53
C LEU A 478 33.40 -17.32 -4.25
N VAL A 479 33.20 -16.70 -3.09
CA VAL A 479 33.63 -17.25 -1.80
C VAL A 479 32.42 -17.67 -0.95
N ALA A 480 32.41 -18.93 -0.54
CA ALA A 480 31.45 -19.51 0.39
C ALA A 480 32.10 -20.66 1.17
N ARG A 481 31.51 -21.08 2.30
CA ARG A 481 32.02 -22.24 3.07
C ARG A 481 31.80 -23.56 2.33
N ASP A 482 30.63 -23.73 1.73
CA ASP A 482 30.24 -24.91 0.94
C ASP A 482 30.24 -24.54 -0.55
N GLY A 483 31.34 -24.90 -1.23
CA GLY A 483 31.56 -24.55 -2.63
C GLY A 483 30.66 -25.32 -3.61
N GLN A 484 30.21 -26.53 -3.27
CA GLN A 484 29.45 -27.40 -4.19
C GLN A 484 28.12 -26.75 -4.61
N ARG A 485 27.52 -25.94 -3.73
CA ARG A 485 26.25 -25.24 -4.00
C ARG A 485 26.36 -24.14 -5.06
N LEU A 486 27.56 -23.80 -5.49
CA LEU A 486 27.81 -22.71 -6.44
C LEU A 486 28.17 -23.20 -7.84
N GLU A 487 28.29 -24.51 -8.07
CA GLU A 487 28.68 -25.06 -9.37
C GLU A 487 27.73 -24.63 -10.49
N ALA A 488 26.41 -24.72 -10.27
CA ALA A 488 25.42 -24.25 -11.24
C ALA A 488 25.52 -22.74 -11.54
N LEU A 489 25.92 -21.92 -10.56
CA LEU A 489 26.13 -20.50 -10.77
C LEU A 489 27.42 -20.26 -11.57
N VAL A 490 28.48 -21.05 -11.35
CA VAL A 490 29.71 -20.98 -12.15
C VAL A 490 29.41 -21.26 -13.62
N ASP A 491 28.68 -22.34 -13.91
CA ASP A 491 28.30 -22.69 -15.29
C ASP A 491 27.48 -21.56 -15.95
N GLU A 492 26.53 -20.97 -15.20
CA GLU A 492 25.74 -19.81 -15.65
C GLU A 492 26.63 -18.62 -16.02
N LEU A 493 27.58 -18.26 -15.14
CA LEU A 493 28.47 -17.12 -15.34
C LEU A 493 29.47 -17.35 -16.47
N GLN A 494 29.98 -18.58 -16.62
CA GLN A 494 30.84 -18.95 -17.74
C GLN A 494 30.09 -18.87 -19.08
N GLY A 495 28.79 -19.16 -19.08
CA GLY A 495 27.91 -18.93 -20.23
C GLY A 495 27.80 -17.46 -20.66
N LEU A 496 28.13 -16.51 -19.77
CA LEU A 496 28.22 -15.07 -20.09
C LEU A 496 29.59 -14.65 -20.66
N GLY A 497 30.52 -15.59 -20.84
CA GLY A 497 31.83 -15.35 -21.43
C GLY A 497 32.89 -14.81 -20.47
N VAL A 498 32.71 -14.99 -19.16
CA VAL A 498 33.71 -14.62 -18.14
C VAL A 498 34.26 -15.86 -17.43
N THR A 499 35.43 -15.73 -16.80
CA THR A 499 35.95 -16.77 -15.92
C THR A 499 35.28 -16.67 -14.56
N ALA A 500 34.62 -17.73 -14.10
CA ALA A 500 34.08 -17.83 -12.75
C ALA A 500 34.74 -18.99 -11.98
N ARG A 501 35.16 -18.75 -10.73
CA ARG A 501 35.80 -19.74 -9.85
C ARG A 501 35.27 -19.68 -8.43
N ILE A 502 35.22 -20.83 -7.77
CA ILE A 502 34.79 -20.98 -6.38
C ILE A 502 36.01 -21.11 -5.47
N TYR A 503 36.01 -20.37 -4.37
CA TYR A 503 37.04 -20.41 -3.33
C TYR A 503 36.39 -20.76 -1.98
N PRO A 504 36.47 -22.03 -1.54
CA PRO A 504 36.00 -22.43 -0.22
C PRO A 504 36.80 -21.72 0.88
N CYS A 505 36.12 -21.02 1.80
CA CYS A 505 36.80 -20.30 2.88
C CYS A 505 35.86 -20.12 4.08
N ASP A 506 36.34 -20.43 5.28
CA ASP A 506 35.78 -19.84 6.49
C ASP A 506 36.41 -18.46 6.71
N ILE A 507 35.57 -17.45 6.84
CA ILE A 507 35.99 -16.05 6.91
C ILE A 507 36.35 -15.61 8.33
N THR A 508 36.11 -16.47 9.33
CA THR A 508 36.52 -16.22 10.72
C THR A 508 37.97 -16.65 10.99
N GLU A 509 38.58 -17.42 10.10
CA GLU A 509 39.95 -17.91 10.21
C GLU A 509 40.95 -17.07 9.41
N ASP A 510 41.84 -16.34 10.09
CA ASP A 510 42.85 -15.45 9.47
C ASP A 510 43.72 -16.17 8.40
N PRO A 511 44.29 -17.38 8.67
CA PRO A 511 45.09 -18.08 7.66
C PRO A 511 44.28 -18.49 6.42
N ALA A 512 43.01 -18.87 6.60
CA ALA A 512 42.14 -19.25 5.50
C ALA A 512 41.83 -18.05 4.59
N VAL A 513 41.49 -16.90 5.17
CA VAL A 513 41.25 -15.65 4.42
C VAL A 513 42.50 -15.21 3.66
N THR A 514 43.66 -15.25 4.31
CA THR A 514 44.95 -14.91 3.69
C THR A 514 45.26 -15.84 2.51
N GLY A 515 45.02 -17.15 2.67
CA GLY A 515 45.18 -18.14 1.61
C GLY A 515 44.22 -17.91 0.43
N MET A 516 42.96 -17.62 0.72
CA MET A 516 41.92 -17.35 -0.28
C MET A 516 42.25 -16.14 -1.14
N VAL A 517 42.59 -14.99 -0.52
CA VAL A 517 42.92 -13.77 -1.30
C VAL A 517 44.16 -13.98 -2.16
N ARG A 518 45.17 -14.71 -1.66
CA ARG A 518 46.36 -15.07 -2.44
C ARG A 518 46.00 -15.92 -3.66
N ALA A 519 45.17 -16.95 -3.48
CA ALA A 519 44.73 -17.83 -4.55
C ALA A 519 43.98 -17.05 -5.64
N VAL A 520 43.04 -16.18 -5.26
CA VAL A 520 42.31 -15.30 -6.18
C VAL A 520 43.27 -14.43 -6.99
N CYS A 521 44.25 -13.79 -6.33
CA CYS A 521 45.22 -12.93 -7.02
C CYS A 521 46.12 -13.71 -7.98
N SER A 522 46.50 -14.95 -7.64
CA SER A 522 47.36 -15.78 -8.48
C SER A 522 46.64 -16.42 -9.67
N GLU A 523 45.37 -16.77 -9.50
CA GLU A 523 44.61 -17.53 -10.50
C GLU A 523 43.78 -16.65 -11.43
N LEU A 524 43.38 -15.47 -10.98
CA LEU A 524 42.60 -14.50 -11.76
C LEU A 524 43.39 -13.21 -11.92
N ASP A 525 43.36 -12.33 -10.92
CA ASP A 525 44.11 -11.08 -10.81
C ASP A 525 43.77 -10.43 -9.44
N VAL A 526 44.45 -9.35 -9.07
CA VAL A 526 44.06 -8.49 -7.95
C VAL A 526 42.63 -7.96 -8.17
N PRO A 527 41.67 -8.20 -7.25
CA PRO A 527 40.29 -7.75 -7.44
C PRO A 527 40.17 -6.24 -7.68
N ARG A 528 39.47 -5.83 -8.74
CA ARG A 528 39.06 -4.43 -8.97
C ARG A 528 37.88 -4.04 -8.09
N LEU A 529 37.01 -5.00 -7.83
CA LEU A 529 35.87 -4.87 -6.96
C LEU A 529 35.87 -6.04 -5.98
N ALA A 530 35.71 -5.74 -4.70
CA ALA A 530 35.50 -6.76 -3.68
C ALA A 530 34.27 -6.40 -2.85
N VAL A 531 33.41 -7.39 -2.62
CA VAL A 531 32.17 -7.23 -1.87
C VAL A 531 32.12 -8.20 -0.70
N TYR A 532 32.05 -7.68 0.51
CA TYR A 532 31.73 -8.45 1.71
C TYR A 532 30.19 -8.49 1.88
N CYS A 533 29.57 -9.60 1.47
CA CYS A 533 28.13 -9.82 1.44
C CYS A 533 27.67 -10.87 2.48
N THR A 534 28.42 -11.04 3.57
CA THR A 534 28.13 -12.03 4.60
C THR A 534 27.26 -11.47 5.73
N GLU A 535 26.35 -12.29 6.25
CA GLU A 535 25.56 -12.01 7.44
C GLU A 535 25.37 -13.28 8.27
N HIS A 536 25.49 -13.16 9.60
CA HIS A 536 25.00 -14.17 10.54
C HIS A 536 23.92 -13.56 11.44
N TYR A 537 22.73 -14.14 11.44
CA TYR A 537 21.60 -13.73 12.26
C TYR A 537 21.37 -14.71 13.42
N GLY A 538 21.41 -14.20 14.65
CA GLY A 538 21.09 -14.94 15.87
C GLY A 538 20.04 -14.20 16.70
N PRO A 539 18.74 -14.53 16.61
CA PRO A 539 17.71 -13.87 17.41
C PRO A 539 17.87 -14.21 18.90
N GLY A 540 17.66 -13.24 19.78
CA GLY A 540 17.67 -13.49 21.23
C GLY A 540 17.41 -12.26 22.10
N HIS A 541 16.81 -12.48 23.27
CA HIS A 541 16.73 -11.45 24.31
C HIS A 541 18.07 -11.35 25.04
N VAL A 542 18.50 -10.13 25.37
CA VAL A 542 19.87 -9.87 25.86
C VAL A 542 20.27 -10.72 27.05
N VAL A 543 19.32 -11.04 27.95
CA VAL A 543 19.57 -11.83 29.16
C VAL A 543 19.69 -13.34 28.91
N ASP A 544 19.26 -13.82 27.75
CA ASP A 544 19.19 -15.24 27.38
C ASP A 544 20.22 -15.62 26.31
N ILE A 545 21.01 -14.66 25.82
CA ILE A 545 22.04 -14.90 24.81
C ILE A 545 23.24 -15.58 25.45
N GLU A 546 23.56 -16.79 24.99
CA GLU A 546 24.80 -17.46 25.34
C GLU A 546 26.00 -16.73 24.72
N THR A 547 27.09 -16.61 25.51
CA THR A 547 28.32 -15.94 25.07
C THR A 547 28.89 -16.52 23.78
N ALA A 548 28.83 -17.85 23.59
CA ALA A 548 29.30 -18.51 22.37
C ALA A 548 28.53 -18.03 21.14
N ALA A 549 27.19 -18.03 21.20
CA ALA A 549 26.35 -17.55 20.10
C ALA A 549 26.58 -16.06 19.78
N PHE A 550 26.87 -15.24 20.80
CA PHE A 550 27.23 -13.83 20.60
C PHE A 550 28.59 -13.70 19.89
N ILE A 551 29.60 -14.47 20.31
CA ILE A 551 30.93 -14.48 19.69
C ILE A 551 30.82 -14.95 18.24
N ASP A 552 30.12 -16.04 17.95
CA ASP A 552 29.93 -16.55 16.58
C ASP A 552 29.33 -15.49 15.64
N CYS A 553 28.31 -14.76 16.12
CA CYS A 553 27.71 -13.65 15.37
C CYS A 553 28.67 -12.48 15.19
N TRP A 554 29.46 -12.15 16.20
CA TRP A 554 30.46 -11.08 16.12
C TRP A 554 31.61 -11.45 15.17
N GLU A 555 32.06 -12.70 15.18
CA GLU A 555 33.13 -13.19 14.32
C GLU A 555 32.75 -13.07 12.84
N VAL A 556 31.55 -13.51 12.47
CA VAL A 556 31.09 -13.40 11.08
C VAL A 556 30.78 -11.96 10.69
N ASN A 557 30.06 -11.20 11.51
CA ASN A 557 29.61 -9.86 11.10
C ASN A 557 30.71 -8.79 11.23
N CYS A 558 31.74 -8.99 12.06
CA CYS A 558 32.77 -7.98 12.34
C CYS A 558 34.19 -8.49 12.07
N LEU A 559 34.63 -9.58 12.72
CA LEU A 559 36.01 -10.07 12.58
C LEU A 559 36.31 -10.46 11.12
N GLY A 560 35.43 -11.24 10.49
CA GLY A 560 35.62 -11.67 9.10
C GLY A 560 35.59 -10.51 8.11
N ALA A 561 34.79 -9.47 8.37
CA ALA A 561 34.82 -8.24 7.58
C ALA A 561 36.18 -7.55 7.69
N PHE A 562 36.77 -7.51 8.89
CA PHE A 562 38.13 -7.01 9.10
C PHE A 562 39.18 -7.85 8.38
N LEU A 563 39.17 -9.17 8.53
CA LEU A 563 40.14 -10.07 7.91
C LEU A 563 40.12 -9.95 6.39
N VAL A 564 38.94 -10.06 5.77
CA VAL A 564 38.76 -9.95 4.32
C VAL A 564 39.13 -8.54 3.85
N GLY A 565 38.63 -7.50 4.53
CA GLY A 565 38.94 -6.12 4.19
C GLY A 565 40.43 -5.81 4.22
N ARG A 566 41.14 -6.30 5.26
CA ARG A 566 42.59 -6.14 5.42
C ARG A 566 43.36 -6.78 4.28
N GLU A 567 43.10 -8.06 3.98
CA GLU A 567 43.84 -8.79 2.95
C GLU A 567 43.54 -8.27 1.54
N VAL A 568 42.28 -7.97 1.23
CA VAL A 568 41.91 -7.35 -0.06
C VAL A 568 42.53 -5.97 -0.20
N ALA A 569 42.51 -5.14 0.85
CA ALA A 569 43.13 -3.82 0.81
C ALA A 569 44.64 -3.91 0.59
N ARG A 570 45.33 -4.87 1.23
CA ARG A 570 46.76 -5.13 0.99
C ARG A 570 47.01 -5.45 -0.48
N ALA A 571 46.20 -6.30 -1.10
CA ALA A 571 46.30 -6.61 -2.52
C ALA A 571 46.03 -5.38 -3.41
N MET A 572 44.94 -4.65 -3.18
CA MET A 572 44.57 -3.46 -3.96
C MET A 572 45.60 -2.32 -3.86
N LEU A 573 46.27 -2.17 -2.71
CA LEU A 573 47.34 -1.16 -2.53
C LEU A 573 48.53 -1.39 -3.46
N THR A 574 48.81 -2.63 -3.87
CA THR A 574 49.87 -2.91 -4.85
C THR A 574 49.57 -2.30 -6.22
N ARG A 575 48.28 -2.12 -6.56
CA ARG A 575 47.81 -1.44 -7.77
C ARG A 575 47.50 0.05 -7.56
N GLY A 576 47.35 0.49 -6.31
CA GLY A 576 46.91 1.85 -5.97
C GLY A 576 45.48 2.18 -6.44
N ALA A 577 44.66 1.15 -6.70
CA ALA A 577 43.29 1.32 -7.20
C ALA A 577 42.42 0.11 -6.86
N GLY A 578 41.17 0.36 -6.45
CA GLY A 578 40.14 -0.67 -6.28
C GLY A 578 38.91 -0.16 -5.53
N THR A 579 37.86 -0.97 -5.49
CA THR A 579 36.65 -0.70 -4.71
C THR A 579 36.37 -1.84 -3.75
N LEU A 580 36.17 -1.52 -2.47
CA LEU A 580 35.81 -2.46 -1.42
C LEU A 580 34.45 -2.07 -0.82
N ILE A 581 33.46 -2.94 -0.95
CA ILE A 581 32.08 -2.68 -0.50
C ILE A 581 31.71 -3.62 0.63
N PHE A 582 31.24 -3.05 1.74
CA PHE A 582 30.70 -3.79 2.86
C PHE A 582 29.17 -3.73 2.87
N THR A 583 28.52 -4.90 2.90
CA THR A 583 27.06 -5.00 2.96
C THR A 583 26.58 -4.95 4.41
N GLY A 584 25.98 -3.83 4.78
CA GLY A 584 25.35 -3.60 6.07
C GLY A 584 23.84 -3.89 6.05
N ALA A 585 23.19 -3.58 7.17
CA ALA A 585 21.75 -3.72 7.34
C ALA A 585 21.23 -2.57 8.23
N THR A 586 19.90 -2.44 8.37
CA THR A 586 19.26 -1.55 9.37
C THR A 586 19.90 -1.64 10.75
N ALA A 587 20.34 -2.84 11.14
CA ALA A 587 20.96 -3.12 12.44
C ALA A 587 22.28 -2.37 12.67
N ALA A 588 22.97 -1.90 11.62
CA ALA A 588 24.15 -1.04 11.71
C ALA A 588 23.83 0.43 12.07
N MET A 589 22.54 0.79 12.05
CA MET A 589 22.04 2.15 12.29
C MET A 589 21.25 2.28 13.59
N ARG A 590 20.51 1.23 13.97
CA ARG A 590 19.64 1.22 15.15
C ARG A 590 19.50 -0.19 15.74
N GLY A 591 19.47 -0.27 17.06
CA GLY A 591 19.18 -1.52 17.78
C GLY A 591 17.68 -1.82 17.78
N ARG A 592 17.33 -3.11 17.66
CA ARG A 592 15.96 -3.64 17.78
C ARG A 592 15.94 -4.75 18.83
N GLU A 593 14.84 -4.87 19.56
CA GLU A 593 14.60 -6.01 20.44
C GLU A 593 14.78 -7.34 19.66
N GLY A 594 15.53 -8.27 20.24
CA GLY A 594 15.82 -9.57 19.62
C GLY A 594 17.03 -9.59 18.68
N TYR A 595 17.71 -8.46 18.43
CA TYR A 595 18.76 -8.34 17.40
C TYR A 595 20.17 -8.10 17.95
N ALA A 596 20.40 -8.23 19.26
CA ALA A 596 21.67 -7.86 19.90
C ALA A 596 22.90 -8.55 19.29
N ASN A 597 22.82 -9.87 19.03
CA ASN A 597 23.90 -10.65 18.42
C ASN A 597 24.34 -10.13 17.05
N MET A 598 23.39 -9.72 16.20
CA MET A 598 23.70 -9.21 14.87
C MET A 598 24.09 -7.73 14.89
N ALA A 599 23.40 -6.92 15.70
CA ALA A 599 23.56 -5.47 15.71
C ALA A 599 24.97 -5.05 16.10
N VAL A 600 25.55 -5.62 17.16
CA VAL A 600 26.90 -5.24 17.62
C VAL A 600 27.93 -5.48 16.52
N GLY A 601 27.91 -6.66 15.89
CA GLY A 601 28.79 -6.98 14.78
C GLY A 601 28.61 -6.04 13.58
N LYS A 602 27.37 -5.71 13.20
CA LYS A 602 27.07 -4.80 12.09
C LYS A 602 27.45 -3.34 12.37
N TRP A 603 27.38 -2.88 13.62
CA TRP A 603 27.96 -1.58 14.02
C TRP A 603 29.48 -1.57 13.91
N GLY A 604 30.14 -2.66 14.35
CA GLY A 604 31.58 -2.84 14.17
C GLY A 604 32.00 -2.83 12.70
N GLN A 605 31.26 -3.54 11.84
CA GLN A 605 31.46 -3.56 10.39
C GLN A 605 31.37 -2.15 9.77
N ARG A 606 30.36 -1.36 10.17
CA ARG A 606 30.19 0.02 9.70
C ARG A 606 31.34 0.92 10.13
N ALA A 607 31.74 0.84 11.41
CA ALA A 607 32.87 1.61 11.93
C ALA A 607 34.18 1.26 11.20
N LEU A 608 34.42 -0.04 10.96
CA LEU A 608 35.55 -0.52 10.17
C LEU A 608 35.56 0.10 8.76
N ALA A 609 34.43 0.05 8.04
CA ALA A 609 34.32 0.63 6.71
C ALA A 609 34.63 2.13 6.69
N GLN A 610 34.18 2.88 7.70
CA GLN A 610 34.52 4.31 7.86
C GLN A 610 36.01 4.55 8.11
N CYS A 611 36.65 3.75 8.98
CA CYS A 611 38.08 3.83 9.24
C CYS A 611 38.89 3.55 7.97
N MET A 612 38.56 2.44 7.28
CA MET A 612 39.23 2.05 6.04
C MET A 612 39.04 3.09 4.92
N ALA A 613 37.85 3.68 4.78
CA ALA A 613 37.60 4.73 3.79
C ALA A 613 38.50 5.96 4.00
N ARG A 614 38.68 6.38 5.26
CA ARG A 614 39.56 7.52 5.60
C ARG A 614 41.03 7.23 5.37
N GLU A 615 41.46 6.00 5.65
CA GLU A 615 42.86 5.61 5.50
C GLU A 615 43.25 5.29 4.05
N LEU A 616 42.36 4.60 3.31
CA LEU A 616 42.66 4.02 2.00
C LEU A 616 42.15 4.85 0.83
N GLY A 617 41.14 5.71 1.04
CA GLY A 617 40.63 6.63 0.03
C GLY A 617 41.72 7.49 -0.62
N PRO A 618 42.57 8.19 0.17
CA PRO A 618 43.70 8.95 -0.37
C PRO A 618 44.74 8.08 -1.12
N LYS A 619 44.75 6.76 -0.90
CA LYS A 619 45.63 5.78 -1.55
C LYS A 619 44.97 5.13 -2.78
N GLY A 620 43.84 5.66 -3.25
CA GLY A 620 43.16 5.22 -4.47
C GLY A 620 42.16 4.08 -4.29
N ILE A 621 41.81 3.71 -3.05
CA ILE A 621 40.85 2.63 -2.78
C ILE A 621 39.52 3.21 -2.29
N HIS A 622 38.47 2.99 -3.06
CA HIS A 622 37.11 3.39 -2.70
C HIS A 622 36.51 2.38 -1.73
N VAL A 623 36.34 2.75 -0.46
CA VAL A 623 35.63 1.93 0.52
C VAL A 623 34.23 2.46 0.74
N ALA A 624 33.22 1.62 0.53
CA ALA A 624 31.81 1.98 0.70
C ALA A 624 31.08 1.01 1.64
N HIS A 625 30.08 1.51 2.34
CA HIS A 625 29.18 0.71 3.18
C HIS A 625 27.74 0.87 2.67
N VAL A 626 27.14 -0.22 2.18
CA VAL A 626 25.77 -0.23 1.68
C VAL A 626 24.84 -0.71 2.77
N ILE A 627 23.97 0.18 3.25
CA ILE A 627 22.96 -0.11 4.25
C ILE A 627 21.73 -0.64 3.51
N ILE A 628 21.39 -1.91 3.74
CA ILE A 628 20.15 -2.50 3.25
C ILE A 628 19.10 -2.34 4.36
N ASP A 629 18.28 -1.28 4.25
CA ASP A 629 17.19 -0.95 5.19
C ASP A 629 15.87 -1.56 4.70
N GLY A 630 15.81 -2.89 4.71
CA GLY A 630 14.69 -3.68 4.22
C GLY A 630 15.12 -5.11 3.98
N GLY A 631 14.18 -6.05 3.89
CA GLY A 631 14.57 -7.41 3.52
C GLY A 631 14.70 -7.57 2.01
N ILE A 632 15.71 -8.35 1.63
CA ILE A 632 16.02 -8.69 0.24
C ILE A 632 15.12 -9.83 -0.21
N LEU A 633 14.52 -9.69 -1.39
CA LEU A 633 13.68 -10.73 -1.99
C LEU A 633 14.58 -11.88 -2.50
N LYS A 634 14.19 -13.14 -2.29
CA LYS A 634 14.92 -14.33 -2.77
C LYS A 634 14.09 -15.06 -3.83
N ASP A 635 14.74 -15.79 -4.72
CA ASP A 635 14.03 -16.74 -5.61
C ASP A 635 13.30 -17.77 -4.74
N GLY A 636 11.98 -17.90 -4.93
CA GLY A 636 11.12 -18.71 -4.06
C GLY A 636 10.65 -18.02 -2.77
N SER A 637 10.95 -16.72 -2.56
CA SER A 637 10.32 -15.93 -1.51
C SER A 637 8.79 -15.98 -1.67
N SER A 638 8.10 -16.48 -0.64
CA SER A 638 6.63 -16.48 -0.60
C SER A 638 6.09 -15.06 -0.84
N ALA A 639 4.92 -14.93 -1.47
CA ALA A 639 4.24 -13.64 -1.69
C ALA A 639 4.09 -12.79 -0.40
N LEU A 640 4.17 -13.45 0.75
CA LEU A 640 4.14 -12.88 2.07
C LEU A 640 5.41 -12.07 2.46
N GLN A 641 6.57 -12.38 1.86
CA GLN A 641 7.81 -11.58 1.95
C GLN A 641 7.79 -10.39 0.98
N TRP A 642 7.12 -10.54 -0.15
CA TRP A 642 6.88 -9.49 -1.14
C TRP A 642 6.02 -8.35 -0.58
N GLU A 643 4.94 -8.70 0.13
CA GLU A 643 3.96 -7.73 0.66
C GLU A 643 4.32 -7.09 2.01
N ARG A 644 5.09 -7.78 2.87
CA ARG A 644 5.46 -7.23 4.18
C ARG A 644 6.56 -6.18 4.14
N MET A 645 7.35 -6.13 3.06
CA MET A 645 8.55 -5.29 3.03
C MET A 645 8.63 -4.31 1.87
N ALA A 646 7.82 -4.43 0.80
CA ALA A 646 8.26 -3.96 -0.53
C ALA A 646 9.76 -4.24 -0.69
N GLY A 647 10.09 -5.52 -0.52
CA GLY A 647 11.46 -5.95 -0.35
C GLY A 647 12.36 -5.45 -1.48
N LEU A 648 13.62 -5.29 -1.17
CA LEU A 648 14.59 -4.83 -2.15
C LEU A 648 14.89 -5.98 -3.12
N TYR A 649 14.79 -5.69 -4.42
CA TYR A 649 15.14 -6.64 -5.47
C TYR A 649 16.66 -6.84 -5.50
N PRO A 650 17.17 -8.07 -5.42
CA PRO A 650 18.61 -8.35 -5.51
C PRO A 650 19.30 -7.72 -6.72
N ASP A 651 18.67 -7.80 -7.90
CA ASP A 651 19.24 -7.27 -9.14
C ASP A 651 19.31 -5.74 -9.12
N GLU A 652 18.28 -5.06 -8.61
CA GLU A 652 18.27 -3.59 -8.45
C GLU A 652 19.27 -3.14 -7.37
N ILE A 653 19.46 -3.94 -6.31
CA ILE A 653 20.55 -3.70 -5.36
C ILE A 653 21.90 -3.84 -6.06
N ALA A 654 22.09 -4.86 -6.90
CA ALA A 654 23.36 -5.09 -7.60
C ALA A 654 23.73 -3.94 -8.56
N GLU A 655 22.75 -3.29 -9.21
CA GLU A 655 23.00 -2.07 -10.00
C GLU A 655 23.62 -0.95 -9.16
N ASN A 656 23.18 -0.78 -7.92
CA ASN A 656 23.73 0.23 -7.01
C ASN A 656 25.18 -0.08 -6.62
N TYR A 657 25.56 -1.36 -6.48
CA TYR A 657 26.95 -1.75 -6.20
C TYR A 657 27.86 -1.45 -7.39
N LEU A 658 27.39 -1.73 -8.61
CA LEU A 658 28.14 -1.35 -9.80
C LEU A 658 28.23 0.17 -9.96
N ALA A 659 27.16 0.89 -9.66
CA ALA A 659 27.15 2.35 -9.69
C ALA A 659 28.21 2.93 -8.74
N LEU A 660 28.34 2.38 -7.52
CA LEU A 660 29.41 2.74 -6.58
C LEU A 660 30.80 2.49 -7.17
N HIS A 661 31.03 1.31 -7.75
CA HIS A 661 32.32 0.97 -8.37
C HIS A 661 32.70 1.90 -9.54
N ARG A 662 31.71 2.40 -10.29
CA ARG A 662 31.91 3.33 -11.41
C ARG A 662 32.08 4.79 -11.00
N GLN A 663 31.97 5.13 -9.72
CA GLN A 663 32.06 6.52 -9.29
C GLN A 663 33.45 7.10 -9.58
N HIS A 664 33.46 8.30 -10.13
CA HIS A 664 34.70 9.08 -10.25
C HIS A 664 35.25 9.41 -8.84
N PRO A 665 36.59 9.37 -8.62
CA PRO A 665 37.20 9.60 -7.31
C PRO A 665 36.84 10.92 -6.63
N SER A 666 36.46 11.95 -7.39
CA SER A 666 36.00 13.24 -6.83
C SER A 666 34.63 13.18 -6.15
N THR A 667 33.89 12.07 -6.31
CA THR A 667 32.50 11.93 -5.84
C THR A 667 32.24 10.56 -5.20
N TRP A 668 33.27 9.97 -4.58
CA TRP A 668 33.10 8.70 -3.88
C TRP A 668 32.12 8.80 -2.71
N THR A 669 31.11 7.95 -2.77
CA THR A 669 30.10 7.78 -1.73
C THR A 669 30.63 6.82 -0.68
N GLN A 670 30.65 7.25 0.58
CA GLN A 670 31.10 6.40 1.69
C GLN A 670 29.96 5.51 2.23
N GLU A 671 28.74 6.03 2.32
CA GLU A 671 27.55 5.30 2.78
C GLU A 671 26.40 5.47 1.78
N LEU A 672 25.80 4.35 1.38
CA LEU A 672 24.60 4.31 0.53
C LEU A 672 23.49 3.59 1.29
N ASP A 673 22.32 4.19 1.34
CA ASP A 673 21.15 3.65 2.04
C ASP A 673 20.08 3.23 1.03
N LEU A 674 19.84 1.93 0.95
CA LEU A 674 18.84 1.33 0.08
C LEU A 674 17.66 0.88 0.92
N ARG A 675 16.47 1.38 0.59
CA ARG A 675 15.24 1.09 1.31
C ARG A 675 14.06 0.93 0.35
N PRO A 676 13.06 0.14 0.73
CA PRO A 676 11.77 0.11 0.06
C PRO A 676 11.15 1.50 -0.08
N TRP A 677 10.56 1.82 -1.24
CA TRP A 677 9.91 3.12 -1.48
C TRP A 677 8.66 3.35 -0.59
N ILE A 678 8.19 2.33 0.13
CA ILE A 678 7.02 2.39 1.02
C ILE A 678 7.36 2.67 2.49
N GLU A 679 8.65 2.67 2.87
CA GLU A 679 9.05 2.86 4.27
C GLU A 679 8.64 4.27 4.77
N LYS A 680 8.09 4.36 5.98
CA LYS A 680 7.59 5.63 6.56
C LYS A 680 8.53 6.12 7.65
N PHE A 681 8.96 7.38 7.54
CA PHE A 681 9.81 8.10 8.50
C PHE A 681 9.03 8.72 9.66
#